data_AF-A0A9E0HAF5-F1
#
_entry.id   AF-A0A9E0HAF5-F1
#
_cell.length_a   1.000
_cell.length_b   1.000
_cell.length_c   1.000
_cell.angle_alpha   90.00
_cell.angle_beta   90.00
_cell.angle_gamma   90.00
#
_symmetry.space_group_name_H-M   'P 1'
#
loop_
_entity.id
_entity.type
_entity.pdbx_description
1 polymer ?
#
loop_
_entity_poly.entity_id
_entity_poly.type
_entity_poly.pdbx_seq_one_letter_code
_entity_poly.pdbx_strand_id
1 'polypeptide(L)'
;MSTIVAIARVARMQLAIAVRSPIAWLTVAGFLVLQGVSFATLVAVLSDPSRPAPVGAALEGHFAGTLLGWAIQLTAIAAIAARAAEDRRTGAWEALVSAPIGEGAALVGVWLGGVALYAIAWLPTVFYAVALSAWAPGSGALDPGPVVAGYLGGLVLGATALAIAVAAGAAVRHGLAATMAGFAVLMLWLIVGELGALWPTLPRDHPSLAHAVERYGPRAIAMALARGAIAPAHLVWLGGLTVGALAIAAAAVGRGRRRAGRTALGLWRGALLVIAAALAAVLAERAHEPWDVSRAGRNHLDRDTARALDRLTAPVAVTIVPPAIDRLAPLYAEVERVLTMMARRQPGLSVRRWAPRDAATLTDAAAAAVLEERELARGGAVIVTRGARRRVVGLLDLAEVGRDAIAAPAFTRIAIEQALARALIELGDDAPRVVCTATGAGERPAAWAGVWARLAEDGVAIEPLVDPAAIPARCSAVAVIAARTAWPAPAQAGLDAYLGAGGALVVAVGDDGPSTTGVDAMLAGWGLGLAPGWVIDPSGAIDGFDGFRVTDGYQEHPITDGFRVRRVTVWRGARPLRVASPAQALVLASPQARVDDGPALAAPLAVAAVAARGAGRVAVVTGALAGDPGTELLAARAVAWLIGRQPEVAVPAKGGDQLRLALTASERRAIAGLAVVGLPLALVALLAALARRPRP
;
A
#
# COMPACT_ATOMS: atom_id res chain seq x y z
N MET A 1 -33.55 -31.18 22.57
CA MET A 1 -33.05 -30.51 21.33
C MET A 1 -32.13 -29.38 21.78
N SER A 2 -30.87 -29.33 21.35
CA SER A 2 -29.97 -28.26 21.78
C SER A 2 -30.43 -26.89 21.25
N THR A 3 -30.18 -25.82 22.00
CA THR A 3 -30.57 -24.45 21.62
C THR A 3 -30.05 -24.07 20.22
N ILE A 4 -28.88 -24.56 19.83
CA ILE A 4 -28.28 -24.35 18.50
C ILE A 4 -29.14 -24.97 17.40
N VAL A 5 -29.60 -26.21 17.58
CA VAL A 5 -30.46 -26.90 16.60
C VAL A 5 -31.80 -26.18 16.45
N ALA A 6 -32.36 -25.67 17.55
CA ALA A 6 -33.58 -24.86 17.53
C ALA A 6 -33.39 -23.57 16.71
N ILE A 7 -32.32 -22.81 16.97
CA ILE A 7 -31.98 -21.58 16.24
C ILE A 7 -31.85 -21.87 14.74
N ALA A 8 -31.09 -22.89 14.37
CA ALA A 8 -30.88 -23.27 12.98
C ALA A 8 -32.19 -23.66 12.28
N ARG A 9 -33.09 -24.36 12.99
CA ARG A 9 -34.42 -24.73 12.45
C ARG A 9 -35.28 -23.49 12.17
N VAL A 10 -35.30 -22.52 13.09
CA VAL A 10 -36.02 -21.25 12.90
C VAL A 10 -35.41 -20.46 11.74
N ALA A 11 -34.08 -20.35 11.67
CA ALA A 11 -33.39 -19.65 10.59
C ALA A 11 -33.73 -20.26 9.21
N ARG A 12 -33.69 -21.59 9.09
CA ARG A 12 -34.05 -22.29 7.86
C ARG A 12 -35.51 -22.08 7.49
N MET A 13 -36.42 -22.11 8.46
CA MET A 13 -37.84 -21.83 8.24
C MET A 13 -38.04 -20.41 7.72
N GLN A 14 -37.41 -19.42 8.35
CA GLN A 14 -37.53 -18.01 7.99
C GLN A 14 -36.97 -17.73 6.59
N LEU A 15 -35.82 -18.32 6.26
CA LEU A 15 -35.28 -18.27 4.92
C LEU A 15 -36.24 -18.87 3.89
N ALA A 16 -36.84 -20.02 4.19
CA ALA A 16 -37.79 -20.67 3.28
C ALA A 16 -39.07 -19.85 3.07
N ILE A 17 -39.50 -19.07 4.07
CA ILE A 17 -40.60 -18.12 3.92
C ILE A 17 -40.17 -16.94 3.05
N ALA A 18 -38.99 -16.37 3.30
CA ALA A 18 -38.47 -15.24 2.53
C ALA A 18 -38.27 -15.58 1.05
N VAL A 19 -37.71 -16.76 0.72
CA VAL A 19 -37.51 -17.22 -0.66
C VAL A 19 -38.83 -17.38 -1.43
N ARG A 20 -39.98 -17.47 -0.75
CA ARG A 20 -41.30 -17.53 -1.39
C ARG A 20 -42.06 -16.20 -1.37
N SER A 21 -41.47 -15.14 -0.82
CA SER A 21 -42.10 -13.83 -0.71
C SER A 21 -41.74 -12.96 -1.92
N PRO A 22 -42.73 -12.48 -2.71
CA PRO A 22 -42.46 -11.56 -3.81
C PRO A 22 -41.76 -10.27 -3.36
N ILE A 23 -42.08 -9.78 -2.16
CA ILE A 23 -41.45 -8.58 -1.57
C ILE A 23 -39.95 -8.83 -1.34
N ALA A 24 -39.57 -10.02 -0.88
CA ALA A 24 -38.17 -10.38 -0.69
C ALA A 24 -37.43 -10.42 -2.03
N TRP A 25 -38.07 -10.91 -3.10
CA TRP A 25 -37.46 -10.92 -4.45
C TRP A 25 -37.21 -9.52 -4.96
N LEU A 26 -38.18 -8.61 -4.82
CA LEU A 26 -38.02 -7.20 -5.19
C LEU A 26 -36.89 -6.53 -4.38
N THR A 27 -36.82 -6.83 -3.08
CA THR A 27 -35.76 -6.29 -2.20
C THR A 27 -34.37 -6.75 -2.64
N VAL A 28 -34.22 -8.04 -2.92
CA VAL A 28 -32.95 -8.63 -3.38
C VAL A 28 -32.59 -8.16 -4.80
N ALA A 29 -33.58 -8.04 -5.69
CA ALA A 29 -33.37 -7.52 -7.04
C ALA A 29 -32.91 -6.05 -7.01
N GLY A 30 -33.56 -5.20 -6.22
CA GLY A 30 -33.16 -3.80 -6.04
C GLY A 30 -31.75 -3.67 -5.45
N PHE A 31 -31.41 -4.52 -4.48
CA PHE A 31 -30.04 -4.62 -3.97
C PHE A 31 -29.03 -4.99 -5.07
N LEU A 32 -29.33 -5.99 -5.90
CA LEU A 32 -28.45 -6.40 -6.99
C LEU A 32 -28.32 -5.34 -8.09
N VAL A 33 -29.40 -4.62 -8.42
CA VAL A 33 -29.34 -3.49 -9.37
C VAL A 33 -28.35 -2.44 -8.86
N LEU A 34 -28.42 -2.10 -7.57
CA LEU A 34 -27.49 -1.16 -6.95
C LEU A 34 -26.04 -1.67 -7.01
N GLN A 35 -25.80 -2.92 -6.66
CA GLN A 35 -24.46 -3.53 -6.75
C GLN A 35 -23.95 -3.60 -8.20
N GLY A 36 -24.85 -3.86 -9.16
CA GLY A 36 -24.54 -3.85 -10.58
C GLY A 36 -24.16 -2.45 -11.08
N VAL A 37 -24.82 -1.40 -10.61
CA VAL A 37 -24.43 -0.01 -10.91
C VAL A 37 -23.07 0.32 -10.31
N SER A 38 -22.82 -0.06 -9.05
CA SER A 38 -21.51 0.09 -8.39
C SER A 38 -20.40 -0.68 -9.12
N PHE A 39 -20.71 -1.86 -9.66
CA PHE A 39 -19.77 -2.61 -10.47
C PHE A 39 -19.53 -1.98 -11.85
N ALA A 40 -20.58 -1.45 -12.48
CA ALA A 40 -20.46 -0.74 -13.76
C ALA A 40 -19.60 0.52 -13.64
N THR A 41 -19.71 1.27 -12.53
CA THR A 41 -18.82 2.41 -12.25
C THR A 41 -17.39 1.96 -11.97
N LEU A 42 -17.19 0.85 -11.25
CA LEU A 42 -15.87 0.25 -11.05
C LEU A 42 -15.20 -0.11 -12.38
N VAL A 43 -15.90 -0.85 -13.25
CA VAL A 43 -15.39 -1.22 -14.57
C VAL A 43 -15.10 0.02 -15.42
N ALA A 44 -15.96 1.04 -15.38
CA ALA A 44 -15.72 2.29 -16.08
C ALA A 44 -14.44 3.01 -15.60
N VAL A 45 -14.17 3.02 -14.29
CA VAL A 45 -12.94 3.61 -13.73
C VAL A 45 -11.71 2.79 -14.14
N LEU A 46 -11.77 1.46 -14.05
CA LEU A 46 -10.63 0.58 -14.39
C LEU A 46 -10.35 0.48 -15.89
N SER A 47 -11.32 0.86 -16.74
CA SER A 47 -11.17 0.89 -18.20
C SER A 47 -10.87 2.29 -18.77
N ASP A 48 -10.86 3.36 -17.96
CA ASP A 48 -10.59 4.72 -18.44
C ASP A 48 -9.08 5.00 -18.45
N PRO A 49 -8.44 5.14 -19.63
CA PRO A 49 -6.99 5.39 -19.71
C PRO A 49 -6.60 6.75 -19.13
N SER A 50 -7.54 7.69 -19.06
CA SER A 50 -7.31 9.07 -18.62
C SER A 50 -7.43 9.27 -17.11
N ARG A 51 -7.85 8.23 -16.37
CA ARG A 51 -8.07 8.24 -14.92
C ARG A 51 -7.40 7.04 -14.24
N PRO A 52 -6.07 7.03 -14.15
CA PRO A 52 -5.37 5.94 -13.47
C PRO A 52 -5.75 5.91 -11.98
N ALA A 53 -6.37 4.81 -11.54
CA ALA A 53 -6.74 4.60 -10.15
C ALA A 53 -6.03 3.34 -9.60
N PRO A 54 -5.45 3.39 -8.39
CA PRO A 54 -4.99 2.19 -7.71
C PRO A 54 -6.15 1.21 -7.50
N VAL A 55 -5.90 -0.08 -7.64
CA VAL A 55 -6.95 -1.12 -7.47
C VAL A 55 -7.57 -1.08 -6.08
N GLY A 56 -6.78 -0.79 -5.05
CA GLY A 56 -7.29 -0.61 -3.69
C GLY A 56 -8.37 0.47 -3.62
N ALA A 57 -8.08 1.66 -4.15
CA ALA A 57 -9.04 2.77 -4.18
C ALA A 57 -10.30 2.46 -5.01
N ALA A 58 -10.13 1.71 -6.11
CA ALA A 58 -11.26 1.28 -6.93
C ALA A 58 -12.16 0.28 -6.17
N LEU A 59 -11.57 -0.72 -5.50
CA LEU A 59 -12.30 -1.69 -4.66
C LEU A 59 -12.97 -1.02 -3.46
N GLU A 60 -12.30 -0.04 -2.83
CA GLU A 60 -12.92 0.79 -1.79
C GLU A 60 -14.15 1.52 -2.32
N GLY A 61 -14.06 2.12 -3.50
CA GLY A 61 -15.20 2.75 -4.16
C GLY A 61 -16.36 1.79 -4.40
N HIS A 62 -16.10 0.52 -4.72
CA HIS A 62 -17.13 -0.49 -4.94
C HIS A 62 -17.84 -0.92 -3.65
N PHE A 63 -17.06 -1.27 -2.60
CA PHE A 63 -17.60 -1.81 -1.34
C PHE A 63 -18.07 -0.73 -0.35
N ALA A 64 -17.38 0.41 -0.31
CA ALA A 64 -17.69 1.51 0.60
C ALA A 64 -18.47 2.64 -0.07
N GLY A 65 -18.52 2.72 -1.41
CA GLY A 65 -19.51 3.49 -2.15
C GLY A 65 -19.68 4.97 -1.77
N THR A 66 -20.79 5.54 -2.25
CA THR A 66 -21.26 6.89 -1.89
C THR A 66 -22.32 6.82 -0.80
N LEU A 67 -22.60 7.94 -0.14
CA LEU A 67 -23.69 8.03 0.85
C LEU A 67 -25.04 7.60 0.27
N LEU A 68 -25.31 7.95 -0.99
CA LEU A 68 -26.53 7.53 -1.69
C LEU A 68 -26.59 6.00 -1.85
N GLY A 69 -25.48 5.37 -2.23
CA GLY A 69 -25.40 3.91 -2.33
C GLY A 69 -25.69 3.24 -0.98
N TRP A 70 -25.09 3.74 0.09
CA TRP A 70 -25.38 3.27 1.44
C TRP A 70 -26.83 3.48 1.85
N ALA A 71 -27.46 4.62 1.54
CA ALA A 71 -28.86 4.86 1.88
C ALA A 71 -29.80 3.81 1.25
N ILE A 72 -29.58 3.47 -0.02
CA ILE A 72 -30.38 2.44 -0.71
C ILE A 72 -30.10 1.05 -0.10
N GLN A 73 -28.83 0.72 0.16
CA GLN A 73 -28.46 -0.56 0.75
C GLN A 73 -29.01 -0.75 2.17
N LEU A 74 -28.97 0.29 3.00
CA LEU A 74 -29.53 0.29 4.34
C LEU A 74 -31.07 0.22 4.31
N THR A 75 -31.71 0.77 3.27
CA THR A 75 -33.16 0.58 3.04
C THR A 75 -33.49 -0.89 2.75
N ALA A 76 -32.72 -1.56 1.89
CA ALA A 76 -32.90 -2.99 1.62
C ALA A 76 -32.70 -3.84 2.90
N ILE A 77 -31.67 -3.53 3.70
CA ILE A 77 -31.42 -4.19 4.99
C ILE A 77 -32.59 -3.97 5.97
N ALA A 78 -33.08 -2.73 6.07
CA ALA A 78 -34.22 -2.42 6.93
C ALA A 78 -35.50 -3.16 6.49
N ALA A 79 -35.72 -3.30 5.18
CA ALA A 79 -36.84 -4.05 4.62
C ALA A 79 -36.75 -5.56 4.93
N ILE A 80 -35.55 -6.15 4.88
CA ILE A 80 -35.33 -7.55 5.30
C ILE A 80 -35.60 -7.70 6.80
N ALA A 81 -35.09 -6.79 7.62
CA ALA A 81 -35.27 -6.81 9.08
C ALA A 81 -36.74 -6.65 9.51
N ALA A 82 -37.54 -5.90 8.76
CA ALA A 82 -38.96 -5.65 9.05
C ALA A 82 -39.81 -6.93 9.11
N ARG A 83 -39.32 -8.05 8.57
CA ARG A 83 -39.98 -9.36 8.69
C ARG A 83 -40.23 -9.77 10.14
N ALA A 84 -39.33 -9.40 11.06
CA ALA A 84 -39.50 -9.68 12.49
C ALA A 84 -40.69 -8.92 13.12
N ALA A 85 -41.04 -7.74 12.60
CA ALA A 85 -42.25 -7.03 12.98
C ALA A 85 -43.49 -7.70 12.38
N GLU A 86 -43.40 -8.09 11.11
CA GLU A 86 -44.48 -8.73 10.37
C GLU A 86 -44.90 -10.07 11.01
N ASP A 87 -43.97 -10.88 11.49
CA ASP A 87 -44.28 -12.12 12.23
C ASP A 87 -45.08 -11.87 13.51
N ARG A 88 -44.90 -10.71 14.16
CA ARG A 88 -45.70 -10.30 15.32
C ARG A 88 -47.06 -9.71 14.95
N ARG A 89 -47.20 -9.24 13.71
CA ARG A 89 -48.48 -8.79 13.16
C ARG A 89 -49.39 -9.97 12.86
N THR A 90 -48.81 -11.03 12.30
CA THR A 90 -49.54 -12.21 11.81
C THR A 90 -49.75 -13.29 12.86
N GLY A 91 -49.21 -13.12 14.08
CA GLY A 91 -49.30 -14.12 15.15
C GLY A 91 -48.26 -15.25 15.06
N ALA A 92 -47.39 -15.23 14.04
CA ALA A 92 -46.36 -16.25 13.84
C ALA A 92 -45.30 -16.24 14.95
N TRP A 93 -45.06 -15.07 15.56
CA TRP A 93 -44.15 -14.94 16.69
C TRP A 93 -44.64 -15.68 17.93
N GLU A 94 -45.94 -15.60 18.22
CA GLU A 94 -46.57 -16.28 19.35
C GLU A 94 -46.47 -17.81 19.19
N ALA A 95 -46.58 -18.31 17.96
CA ALA A 95 -46.36 -19.73 17.64
C ALA A 95 -44.90 -20.17 17.81
N LEU A 96 -43.92 -19.28 17.57
CA LEU A 96 -42.51 -19.58 17.79
C LEU A 96 -42.15 -19.61 19.27
N VAL A 97 -42.71 -18.70 20.07
CA VAL A 97 -42.40 -18.61 21.51
C VAL A 97 -43.16 -19.65 22.35
N SER A 98 -44.25 -20.21 21.83
CA SER A 98 -44.94 -21.33 22.47
C SER A 98 -44.24 -22.67 22.27
N ALA A 99 -43.37 -22.79 21.26
CA ALA A 99 -42.45 -23.91 21.15
C ALA A 99 -41.42 -23.89 22.31
N PRO A 100 -40.79 -25.03 22.67
CA PRO A 100 -39.81 -25.11 23.75
C PRO A 100 -38.45 -24.49 23.35
N ILE A 101 -38.48 -23.28 22.80
CA ILE A 101 -37.34 -22.48 22.37
C ILE A 101 -37.40 -21.15 23.12
N GLY A 102 -36.28 -20.72 23.70
CA GLY A 102 -36.25 -19.42 24.38
C GLY A 102 -36.47 -18.26 23.40
N GLU A 103 -37.08 -17.17 23.86
CA GLU A 103 -37.36 -15.97 23.04
C GLU A 103 -36.11 -15.41 22.34
N GLY A 104 -34.98 -15.36 23.06
CA GLY A 104 -33.71 -14.91 22.51
C GLY A 104 -33.22 -15.84 21.38
N ALA A 105 -33.39 -17.15 21.54
CA ALA A 105 -33.03 -18.14 20.52
C ALA A 105 -33.96 -18.02 19.28
N ALA A 106 -35.26 -17.82 19.49
CA ALA A 106 -36.19 -17.58 18.39
C ALA A 106 -35.82 -16.31 17.60
N LEU A 107 -35.49 -15.22 18.31
CA LEU A 107 -35.09 -13.96 17.69
C LEU A 107 -33.78 -14.08 16.91
N VAL A 108 -32.77 -14.74 17.48
CA VAL A 108 -31.49 -15.03 16.79
C VAL A 108 -31.75 -15.87 15.54
N GLY A 109 -32.67 -16.84 15.60
CA GLY A 109 -33.09 -17.60 14.42
C GLY A 109 -33.72 -16.73 13.32
N VAL A 110 -34.60 -15.80 13.69
CA VAL A 110 -35.19 -14.83 12.74
C VAL A 110 -34.12 -13.95 12.11
N TRP A 111 -33.22 -13.39 12.93
CA TRP A 111 -32.11 -12.59 12.45
C TRP A 111 -31.19 -13.38 11.49
N LEU A 112 -30.81 -14.62 11.85
CA LEU A 112 -30.01 -15.49 10.98
C LEU A 112 -30.71 -15.83 9.67
N GLY A 113 -32.03 -15.99 9.66
CA GLY A 113 -32.82 -16.15 8.43
C GLY A 113 -32.70 -14.92 7.51
N GLY A 114 -32.74 -13.72 8.08
CA GLY A 114 -32.49 -12.46 7.36
C GLY A 114 -31.04 -12.35 6.86
N VAL A 115 -30.06 -12.73 7.68
CA VAL A 115 -28.63 -12.78 7.29
C VAL A 115 -28.42 -13.74 6.13
N ALA A 116 -29.08 -14.91 6.14
CA ALA A 116 -28.99 -15.87 5.05
C ALA A 116 -29.59 -15.32 3.75
N LEU A 117 -30.72 -14.61 3.82
CA LEU A 117 -31.30 -13.93 2.65
C LEU A 117 -30.36 -12.85 2.12
N TYR A 118 -29.74 -12.06 3.00
CA TYR A 118 -28.75 -11.06 2.63
C TYR A 118 -27.51 -11.69 1.99
N ALA A 119 -27.02 -12.82 2.51
CA ALA A 119 -25.92 -13.56 1.92
C ALA A 119 -26.27 -14.12 0.52
N ILE A 120 -27.49 -14.61 0.32
CA ILE A 120 -27.99 -15.02 -1.01
C ILE A 120 -28.03 -13.82 -1.97
N ALA A 121 -28.36 -12.62 -1.49
CA ALA A 121 -28.34 -11.41 -2.30
C ALA A 121 -26.93 -11.03 -2.78
N TRP A 122 -25.89 -11.32 -1.99
CA TRP A 122 -24.49 -11.11 -2.39
C TRP A 122 -23.96 -12.19 -3.34
N LEU A 123 -24.45 -13.43 -3.26
CA LEU A 123 -23.86 -14.57 -3.98
C LEU A 123 -23.69 -14.36 -5.51
N PRO A 124 -24.67 -13.79 -6.25
CA PRO A 124 -24.50 -13.53 -7.69
C PRO A 124 -23.38 -12.53 -8.00
N THR A 125 -23.06 -11.63 -7.06
CA THR A 125 -22.03 -10.61 -7.26
C THR A 125 -20.61 -11.19 -7.27
N VAL A 126 -20.40 -12.44 -6.84
CA VAL A 126 -19.12 -13.15 -7.01
C VAL A 126 -18.70 -13.21 -8.49
N PHE A 127 -19.67 -13.18 -9.41
CA PHE A 127 -19.43 -12.99 -10.84
C PHE A 127 -18.54 -11.77 -11.14
N TYR A 128 -18.63 -10.69 -10.36
CA TYR A 128 -17.84 -9.48 -10.56
C TYR A 128 -16.34 -9.74 -10.42
N ALA A 129 -15.92 -10.52 -9.42
CA ALA A 129 -14.51 -10.89 -9.25
C ALA A 129 -14.01 -11.77 -10.41
N VAL A 130 -14.82 -12.74 -10.83
CA VAL A 130 -14.51 -13.61 -11.98
C VAL A 130 -14.38 -12.77 -13.26
N ALA A 131 -15.32 -11.87 -13.49
CA ALA A 131 -15.30 -10.94 -14.60
C ALA A 131 -14.00 -10.12 -14.60
N LEU A 132 -13.69 -9.43 -13.51
CA LEU A 132 -12.47 -8.63 -13.40
C LEU A 132 -11.20 -9.45 -13.66
N SER A 133 -11.16 -10.70 -13.19
CA SER A 133 -10.00 -11.58 -13.41
C SER A 133 -9.86 -12.06 -14.85
N ALA A 134 -10.97 -12.23 -15.58
CA ALA A 134 -10.95 -12.72 -16.96
C ALA A 134 -10.49 -11.66 -17.98
N TRP A 135 -10.73 -10.39 -17.68
CA TRP A 135 -10.40 -9.25 -18.56
C TRP A 135 -9.16 -8.46 -18.11
N ALA A 136 -8.39 -9.02 -17.17
CA ALA A 136 -7.11 -8.48 -16.72
C ALA A 136 -5.96 -9.02 -17.59
N PRO A 137 -5.14 -8.16 -18.22
CA PRO A 137 -3.90 -8.58 -18.87
C PRO A 137 -2.95 -9.23 -17.83
N GLY A 138 -2.24 -10.29 -18.23
CA GLY A 138 -1.52 -11.23 -17.35
C GLY A 138 -0.46 -10.68 -16.37
N SER A 139 -0.19 -9.37 -16.33
CA SER A 139 0.72 -8.73 -15.37
C SER A 139 0.02 -8.04 -14.18
N GLY A 140 -1.31 -7.87 -14.21
CA GLY A 140 -2.06 -7.15 -13.16
C GLY A 140 -3.12 -8.02 -12.48
N ALA A 141 -2.72 -9.12 -11.82
CA ALA A 141 -3.69 -10.02 -11.20
C ALA A 141 -4.46 -9.35 -10.05
N LEU A 142 -5.79 -9.48 -10.05
CA LEU A 142 -6.64 -9.06 -8.94
C LEU A 142 -6.22 -9.80 -7.66
N ASP A 143 -5.82 -9.06 -6.62
CA ASP A 143 -5.46 -9.64 -5.33
C ASP A 143 -6.72 -10.23 -4.67
N PRO A 144 -6.80 -11.56 -4.46
CA PRO A 144 -7.96 -12.17 -3.85
C PRO A 144 -8.14 -11.79 -2.38
N GLY A 145 -7.07 -11.37 -1.67
CA GLY A 145 -7.14 -11.04 -0.25
C GLY A 145 -8.14 -9.90 0.04
N PRO A 146 -7.92 -8.69 -0.53
CA PRO A 146 -8.84 -7.57 -0.39
C PRO A 146 -10.26 -7.85 -0.91
N VAL A 147 -10.40 -8.65 -1.98
CA VAL A 147 -11.71 -9.03 -2.53
C VAL A 147 -12.50 -9.88 -1.53
N VAL A 148 -11.88 -10.94 -1.00
CA VAL A 148 -12.50 -11.82 0.00
C VAL A 148 -12.80 -11.05 1.28
N ALA A 149 -11.89 -10.21 1.74
CA ALA A 149 -12.10 -9.35 2.91
C ALA A 149 -13.25 -8.36 2.70
N GLY A 150 -13.39 -7.78 1.50
CA GLY A 150 -14.50 -6.91 1.12
C GLY A 150 -15.86 -7.63 1.19
N TYR A 151 -15.97 -8.83 0.62
CA TYR A 151 -17.21 -9.62 0.70
C TYR A 151 -17.55 -10.08 2.12
N LEU A 152 -16.58 -10.63 2.85
CA LEU A 152 -16.79 -11.02 4.25
C LEU A 152 -17.17 -9.81 5.10
N GLY A 153 -16.50 -8.68 4.88
CA GLY A 153 -16.80 -7.42 5.54
C GLY A 153 -18.21 -6.91 5.26
N GLY A 154 -18.64 -6.94 4.00
CA GLY A 154 -20.01 -6.61 3.60
C GLY A 154 -21.05 -7.49 4.29
N LEU A 155 -20.79 -8.80 4.41
CA LEU A 155 -21.67 -9.73 5.11
C LEU A 155 -21.75 -9.46 6.61
N VAL A 156 -20.60 -9.22 7.29
CA VAL A 156 -20.57 -8.93 8.73
C VAL A 156 -21.20 -7.57 9.05
N LEU A 157 -20.90 -6.54 8.24
CA LEU A 157 -21.52 -5.22 8.36
C LEU A 157 -23.04 -5.30 8.14
N GLY A 158 -23.48 -6.03 7.11
CA GLY A 158 -24.90 -6.25 6.84
C GLY A 158 -25.61 -7.05 7.93
N ALA A 159 -24.96 -8.06 8.50
CA ALA A 159 -25.48 -8.82 9.63
C ALA A 159 -25.65 -7.95 10.88
N THR A 160 -24.67 -7.07 11.14
CA THR A 160 -24.74 -6.07 12.23
C THR A 160 -25.88 -5.08 11.99
N ALA A 161 -25.99 -4.54 10.77
CA ALA A 161 -27.05 -3.63 10.38
C ALA A 161 -28.44 -4.27 10.48
N LEU A 162 -28.58 -5.55 10.10
CA LEU A 162 -29.81 -6.33 10.30
C LEU A 162 -30.18 -6.42 11.78
N ALA A 163 -29.22 -6.68 12.68
CA ALA A 163 -29.48 -6.74 14.12
C ALA A 163 -29.97 -5.37 14.65
N ILE A 164 -29.32 -4.28 14.25
CA ILE A 164 -29.72 -2.90 14.60
C ILE A 164 -31.13 -2.60 14.09
N ALA A 165 -31.44 -2.92 12.83
CA ALA A 165 -32.76 -2.67 12.25
C ALA A 165 -33.86 -3.52 12.91
N VAL A 166 -33.58 -4.78 13.26
CA VAL A 166 -34.50 -5.62 14.05
C VAL A 166 -34.78 -4.99 15.42
N ALA A 167 -33.76 -4.44 16.08
CA ALA A 167 -33.92 -3.75 17.36
C ALA A 167 -34.76 -2.48 17.24
N ALA A 168 -34.52 -1.66 16.22
CA ALA A 168 -35.30 -0.46 15.93
C ALA A 168 -36.78 -0.80 15.63
N GLY A 169 -37.03 -1.84 14.83
CA GLY A 169 -38.37 -2.31 14.49
C GLY A 169 -39.10 -3.06 15.61
N ALA A 170 -38.41 -3.43 16.71
CA ALA A 170 -39.00 -4.24 17.78
C ALA A 170 -40.19 -3.57 18.50
N ALA A 171 -40.26 -2.24 18.49
CA ALA A 171 -41.37 -1.49 19.08
C ALA A 171 -42.65 -1.49 18.22
N VAL A 172 -42.54 -1.85 16.94
CA VAL A 172 -43.59 -1.66 15.93
C VAL A 172 -44.07 -3.01 15.40
N ARG A 173 -45.37 -3.21 15.18
CA ARG A 173 -45.90 -4.46 14.63
C ARG A 173 -46.09 -4.42 13.10
N HIS A 174 -46.14 -3.26 12.48
CA HIS A 174 -46.35 -3.13 11.04
C HIS A 174 -45.03 -3.14 10.26
N GLY A 175 -44.92 -3.96 9.20
CA GLY A 175 -43.70 -4.10 8.40
C GLY A 175 -43.16 -2.75 7.89
N LEU A 176 -44.00 -1.94 7.25
CA LEU A 176 -43.59 -0.61 6.73
C LEU A 176 -42.98 0.30 7.81
N ALA A 177 -43.66 0.44 8.95
CA ALA A 177 -43.18 1.30 10.02
C ALA A 177 -41.91 0.72 10.70
N ALA A 178 -41.75 -0.61 10.72
CA ALA A 178 -40.50 -1.23 11.14
C ALA A 178 -39.35 -0.96 10.16
N THR A 179 -39.60 -0.98 8.84
CA THR A 179 -38.63 -0.58 7.81
C THR A 179 -38.20 0.87 8.01
N MET A 180 -39.15 1.79 8.23
CA MET A 180 -38.84 3.21 8.45
C MET A 180 -38.00 3.43 9.72
N ALA A 181 -38.37 2.78 10.83
CA ALA A 181 -37.60 2.86 12.07
C ALA A 181 -36.19 2.27 11.91
N GLY A 182 -36.07 1.11 11.25
CA GLY A 182 -34.80 0.48 10.93
C GLY A 182 -33.91 1.39 10.07
N PHE A 183 -34.47 1.93 8.99
CA PHE A 183 -33.76 2.86 8.11
C PHE A 183 -33.29 4.12 8.85
N ALA A 184 -34.14 4.74 9.68
CA ALA A 184 -33.78 5.94 10.43
C ALA A 184 -32.60 5.69 11.38
N VAL A 185 -32.61 4.58 12.12
CA VAL A 185 -31.52 4.23 13.05
C VAL A 185 -30.24 3.86 12.29
N LEU A 186 -30.36 3.15 11.16
CA LEU A 186 -29.22 2.82 10.31
C LEU A 186 -28.61 4.05 9.63
N MET A 187 -29.43 4.99 9.19
CA MET A 187 -28.97 6.29 8.68
C MET A 187 -28.26 7.08 9.77
N LEU A 188 -28.79 7.11 10.99
CA LEU A 188 -28.10 7.75 12.11
C LEU A 188 -26.73 7.11 12.36
N TRP A 189 -26.63 5.78 12.34
CA TRP A 189 -25.35 5.08 12.47
C TRP A 189 -24.34 5.46 11.36
N LEU A 190 -24.80 5.60 10.12
CA LEU A 190 -23.96 6.09 9.01
C LEU A 190 -23.54 7.55 9.21
N ILE A 191 -24.49 8.44 9.52
CA ILE A 191 -24.26 9.89 9.69
C ILE A 191 -23.28 10.15 10.84
N VAL A 192 -23.42 9.42 11.95
CA VAL A 192 -22.46 9.49 13.05
C VAL A 192 -21.07 9.18 12.53
N GLY A 193 -20.87 8.09 11.78
CA GLY A 193 -19.57 7.77 11.19
C GLY A 193 -19.00 8.84 10.23
N GLU A 194 -19.84 9.69 9.65
CA GLU A 194 -19.45 10.74 8.70
C GLU A 194 -19.41 12.14 9.36
N LEU A 195 -19.57 12.23 10.69
CA LEU A 195 -19.71 13.49 11.39
C LEU A 195 -18.48 14.40 11.26
N GLY A 196 -17.27 13.82 11.18
CA GLY A 196 -16.04 14.58 10.95
C GLY A 196 -16.00 15.28 9.58
N ALA A 197 -16.61 14.67 8.56
CA ALA A 197 -16.73 15.25 7.22
C ALA A 197 -17.87 16.28 7.13
N LEU A 198 -19.00 15.99 7.78
CA LEU A 198 -20.18 16.86 7.80
C LEU A 198 -19.98 18.11 8.68
N TRP A 199 -19.13 18.02 9.70
CA TRP A 199 -18.89 19.08 10.68
C TRP A 199 -17.40 19.43 10.79
N PRO A 200 -16.85 20.25 9.88
CA PRO A 200 -15.40 20.46 9.76
C PRO A 200 -14.71 21.11 10.97
N THR A 201 -15.45 21.67 11.93
CA THR A 201 -14.89 22.18 13.19
C THR A 201 -14.64 21.06 14.21
N LEU A 202 -15.35 19.94 14.13
CA LEU A 202 -15.23 18.83 15.07
C LEU A 202 -13.80 18.23 15.10
N PRO A 203 -13.13 17.95 13.96
CA PRO A 203 -11.74 17.50 13.97
C PRO A 203 -10.76 18.53 14.53
N ARG A 204 -11.12 19.82 14.54
CA ARG A 204 -10.28 20.89 15.09
C ARG A 204 -10.41 20.99 16.60
N ASP A 205 -11.65 21.06 17.08
CA ASP A 205 -11.94 21.30 18.49
C ASP A 205 -11.83 20.02 19.33
N HIS A 206 -12.18 18.87 18.72
CA HIS A 206 -12.21 17.56 19.37
C HIS A 206 -11.60 16.47 18.47
N PRO A 207 -10.28 16.51 18.21
CA PRO A 207 -9.61 15.61 17.27
C PRO A 207 -9.75 14.12 17.66
N SER A 208 -9.70 13.80 18.95
CA SER A 208 -9.85 12.42 19.45
C SER A 208 -11.25 11.87 19.23
N LEU A 209 -12.28 12.69 19.46
CA LEU A 209 -13.68 12.32 19.22
C LEU A 209 -13.95 12.14 17.73
N ALA A 210 -13.50 13.09 16.90
CA ALA A 210 -13.65 12.99 15.45
C ALA A 210 -13.01 11.70 14.91
N HIS A 211 -11.78 11.41 15.34
CA HIS A 211 -11.08 10.20 14.91
C HIS A 211 -11.79 8.92 15.36
N ALA A 212 -12.27 8.85 16.61
CA ALA A 212 -12.98 7.68 17.12
C ALA A 212 -14.28 7.44 16.35
N VAL A 213 -15.06 8.50 16.12
CA VAL A 213 -16.36 8.42 15.45
C VAL A 213 -16.20 8.01 13.97
N GLU A 214 -15.24 8.59 13.26
CA GLU A 214 -14.96 8.25 11.86
C GLU A 214 -14.50 6.80 11.73
N ARG A 215 -13.56 6.37 12.57
CA ARG A 215 -12.95 5.05 12.50
C ARG A 215 -13.93 3.90 12.73
N TYR A 216 -14.84 4.06 13.70
CA TYR A 216 -15.85 3.05 14.03
C TYR A 216 -17.15 3.20 13.21
N GLY A 217 -17.17 4.14 12.27
CA GLY A 217 -18.24 4.32 11.29
C GLY A 217 -18.32 3.16 10.30
N PRO A 218 -19.53 2.80 9.82
CA PRO A 218 -19.72 1.67 8.91
C PRO A 218 -18.92 1.80 7.61
N ARG A 219 -18.82 3.01 7.07
CA ARG A 219 -18.12 3.26 5.81
C ARG A 219 -16.61 3.13 5.95
N ALA A 220 -16.02 3.66 7.03
CA ALA A 220 -14.60 3.52 7.31
C ALA A 220 -14.20 2.04 7.52
N ILE A 221 -15.03 1.27 8.24
CA ILE A 221 -14.82 -0.17 8.41
C ILE A 221 -14.89 -0.89 7.05
N ALA A 222 -15.87 -0.55 6.20
CA ALA A 222 -15.99 -1.12 4.86
C ALA A 222 -14.76 -0.81 3.98
N MET A 223 -14.23 0.42 4.03
CA MET A 223 -13.00 0.79 3.32
C MET A 223 -11.79 0.01 3.81
N ALA A 224 -11.63 -0.16 5.12
CA ALA A 224 -10.53 -0.93 5.69
C ALA A 224 -10.57 -2.38 5.19
N LEU A 225 -11.75 -3.00 5.21
CA LEU A 225 -11.94 -4.39 4.74
C LEU A 225 -11.75 -4.51 3.23
N ALA A 226 -12.21 -3.54 2.44
CA ALA A 226 -12.00 -3.49 0.99
C ALA A 226 -10.53 -3.35 0.58
N ARG A 227 -9.67 -2.82 1.47
CA ARG A 227 -8.20 -2.81 1.32
C ARG A 227 -7.52 -4.10 1.77
N GLY A 228 -8.25 -5.03 2.38
CA GLY A 228 -7.67 -6.21 3.02
C GLY A 228 -7.08 -5.93 4.41
N ALA A 229 -7.45 -4.83 5.07
CA ALA A 229 -7.07 -4.56 6.46
C ALA A 229 -8.17 -5.02 7.42
N ILE A 230 -7.93 -6.13 8.13
CA ILE A 230 -8.85 -6.68 9.12
C ILE A 230 -8.37 -6.28 10.51
N ALA A 231 -8.93 -5.19 11.04
CA ALA A 231 -8.63 -4.75 12.41
C ALA A 231 -9.44 -5.56 13.44
N PRO A 232 -8.82 -6.19 14.45
CA PRO A 232 -9.53 -6.87 15.52
C PRO A 232 -10.53 -5.96 16.25
N ALA A 233 -10.19 -4.68 16.41
CA ALA A 233 -11.07 -3.67 16.98
C ALA A 233 -12.41 -3.53 16.23
N HIS A 234 -12.40 -3.61 14.89
CA HIS A 234 -13.63 -3.55 14.09
C HIS A 234 -14.51 -4.78 14.32
N LEU A 235 -13.92 -5.97 14.45
CA LEU A 235 -14.66 -7.21 14.72
C LEU A 235 -15.30 -7.19 16.11
N VAL A 236 -14.57 -6.72 17.12
CA VAL A 236 -15.09 -6.55 18.50
C VAL A 236 -16.24 -5.55 18.51
N TRP A 237 -16.08 -4.41 17.83
CA TRP A 237 -17.11 -3.38 17.73
C TRP A 237 -18.38 -3.89 17.04
N LEU A 238 -18.26 -4.50 15.86
CA LEU A 238 -19.40 -5.04 15.11
C LEU A 238 -20.09 -6.20 15.82
N GLY A 239 -19.31 -7.10 16.43
CA GLY A 239 -19.84 -8.20 17.24
C GLY A 239 -20.61 -7.68 18.45
N GLY A 240 -20.05 -6.69 19.15
CA GLY A 240 -20.70 -6.04 20.28
C GLY A 240 -21.99 -5.30 19.90
N LEU A 241 -21.99 -4.55 18.79
CA LEU A 241 -23.20 -3.93 18.25
C LEU A 241 -24.27 -4.98 17.91
N THR A 242 -23.87 -6.08 17.30
CA THR A 242 -24.79 -7.18 16.95
C THR A 242 -25.43 -7.79 18.20
N VAL A 243 -24.61 -8.18 19.18
CA VAL A 243 -25.10 -8.81 20.42
C VAL A 243 -25.94 -7.83 21.23
N GLY A 244 -25.48 -6.58 21.37
CA GLY A 244 -26.20 -5.52 22.07
C GLY A 244 -27.55 -5.21 21.43
N ALA A 245 -27.60 -5.07 20.10
CA ALA A 245 -28.84 -4.82 19.37
C ALA A 245 -29.82 -6.01 19.50
N LEU A 246 -29.35 -7.25 19.38
CA LEU A 246 -30.21 -8.43 19.58
C LEU A 246 -30.72 -8.54 21.01
N ALA A 247 -29.93 -8.16 22.02
CA ALA A 247 -30.37 -8.12 23.42
C ALA A 247 -31.44 -7.03 23.63
N ILE A 248 -31.26 -5.84 23.04
CA ILE A 248 -32.26 -4.77 23.04
C ILE A 248 -33.55 -5.24 22.37
N ALA A 249 -33.45 -5.86 21.20
CA ALA A 249 -34.58 -6.40 20.46
C ALA A 249 -35.34 -7.47 21.27
N ALA A 250 -34.64 -8.41 21.92
CA ALA A 250 -35.25 -9.43 22.76
C ALA A 250 -36.00 -8.82 23.97
N ALA A 251 -35.41 -7.82 24.62
CA ALA A 251 -36.05 -7.09 25.72
C ALA A 251 -37.28 -6.29 25.25
N ALA A 252 -37.19 -5.68 24.06
CA ALA A 252 -38.25 -4.88 23.46
C ALA A 252 -39.45 -5.73 23.03
N VAL A 253 -39.23 -6.89 22.42
CA VAL A 253 -40.29 -7.83 22.01
C VAL A 253 -40.95 -8.51 23.22
N GLY A 254 -40.24 -8.62 24.35
CA GLY A 254 -40.80 -9.08 25.62
C GLY A 254 -41.69 -8.07 26.35
N ARG A 255 -41.82 -6.83 25.86
CA ARG A 255 -42.70 -5.81 26.46
C ARG A 255 -44.15 -6.28 26.45
N GLY A 256 -44.83 -6.14 27.59
CA GLY A 256 -46.21 -6.60 27.80
C GLY A 256 -46.32 -8.00 28.42
N ARG A 257 -45.32 -8.88 28.26
CA ARG A 257 -45.29 -10.22 28.90
C ARG A 257 -44.44 -10.26 30.18
N ARG A 258 -43.55 -9.27 30.36
CA ARG A 258 -42.65 -9.15 31.52
C ARG A 258 -42.98 -7.88 32.32
N ARG A 259 -42.73 -7.91 33.65
CA ARG A 259 -42.80 -6.72 34.51
C ARG A 259 -41.90 -5.61 33.95
N ALA A 260 -42.35 -4.35 34.02
CA ALA A 260 -41.64 -3.19 33.47
C ALA A 260 -40.18 -3.07 33.93
N GLY A 261 -39.87 -3.43 35.18
CA GLY A 261 -38.49 -3.43 35.68
C GLY A 261 -37.57 -4.44 34.96
N ARG A 262 -38.10 -5.60 34.54
CA ARG A 262 -37.31 -6.63 33.83
C ARG A 262 -37.05 -6.25 32.37
N THR A 263 -37.98 -5.53 31.73
CA THR A 263 -37.78 -5.02 30.37
C THR A 263 -36.77 -3.88 30.36
N ALA A 264 -36.89 -2.93 31.31
CA ALA A 264 -35.92 -1.85 31.48
C ALA A 264 -34.50 -2.39 31.72
N LEU A 265 -34.35 -3.37 32.63
CA LEU A 265 -33.06 -4.01 32.90
C LEU A 265 -32.48 -4.71 31.65
N GLY A 266 -33.31 -5.34 30.82
CA GLY A 266 -32.88 -5.96 29.57
C GLY A 266 -32.34 -4.95 28.55
N LEU A 267 -32.99 -3.80 28.43
CA LEU A 267 -32.53 -2.71 27.55
C LEU A 267 -31.21 -2.12 28.05
N TRP A 268 -31.11 -1.87 29.36
CA TRP A 268 -29.88 -1.38 29.99
C TRP A 268 -28.72 -2.35 29.81
N ARG A 269 -28.95 -3.67 29.95
CA ARG A 269 -27.94 -4.70 29.67
C ARG A 269 -27.48 -4.66 28.23
N GLY A 270 -28.40 -4.53 27.26
CA GLY A 270 -28.06 -4.39 25.86
C GLY A 270 -27.22 -3.14 25.57
N ALA A 271 -27.59 -1.99 26.15
CA ALA A 271 -26.83 -0.75 26.04
C ALA A 271 -25.43 -0.87 26.68
N LEU A 272 -25.34 -1.49 27.85
CA LEU A 272 -24.07 -1.74 28.54
C LEU A 272 -23.13 -2.64 27.71
N LEU A 273 -23.67 -3.65 27.01
CA LEU A 273 -22.89 -4.50 26.11
C LEU A 273 -22.32 -3.71 24.93
N VAL A 274 -23.08 -2.77 24.36
CA VAL A 274 -22.56 -1.87 23.31
C VAL A 274 -21.44 -0.98 23.84
N ILE A 275 -21.61 -0.39 25.03
CA ILE A 275 -20.59 0.46 25.66
C ILE A 275 -19.32 -0.36 25.99
N ALA A 276 -19.48 -1.56 26.56
CA ALA A 276 -18.37 -2.45 26.87
C ALA A 276 -17.62 -2.86 25.60
N ALA A 277 -18.33 -3.11 24.50
CA ALA A 277 -17.71 -3.42 23.21
C ALA A 277 -16.98 -2.22 22.59
N ALA A 278 -17.49 -0.99 22.75
CA ALA A 278 -16.77 0.22 22.34
C ALA A 278 -15.44 0.34 23.08
N LEU A 279 -15.46 0.16 24.41
CA LEU A 279 -14.26 0.20 25.24
C LEU A 279 -13.30 -0.93 24.87
N ALA A 280 -13.81 -2.15 24.66
CA ALA A 280 -12.99 -3.29 24.25
C ALA A 280 -12.39 -3.12 22.85
N ALA A 281 -13.08 -2.44 21.93
CA ALA A 281 -12.56 -2.12 20.61
C ALA A 281 -11.39 -1.13 20.70
N VAL A 282 -11.55 -0.06 21.48
CA VAL A 282 -10.44 0.88 21.81
C VAL A 282 -9.28 0.14 22.51
N LEU A 283 -9.62 -0.81 23.38
CA LEU A 283 -8.79 -1.88 23.94
C LEU A 283 -7.87 -2.54 22.91
N ALA A 284 -8.54 -3.29 22.04
CA ALA A 284 -7.95 -4.14 21.02
C ALA A 284 -7.08 -3.34 20.05
N GLU A 285 -7.48 -2.11 19.75
CA GLU A 285 -6.77 -1.20 18.87
C GLU A 285 -5.37 -0.84 19.36
N ARG A 286 -5.21 -0.63 20.68
CA ARG A 286 -3.91 -0.32 21.28
C ARG A 286 -2.99 -1.54 21.34
N ALA A 287 -3.58 -2.73 21.42
CA ALA A 287 -2.85 -3.97 21.63
C ALA A 287 -2.49 -4.70 20.33
N HIS A 288 -3.23 -4.48 19.23
CA HIS A 288 -3.08 -5.26 18.01
C HIS A 288 -3.09 -4.38 16.77
N GLU A 289 -2.08 -4.57 15.92
CA GLU A 289 -2.11 -4.04 14.56
C GLU A 289 -3.18 -4.75 13.71
N PRO A 290 -3.76 -4.06 12.71
CA PRO A 290 -4.66 -4.69 11.75
C PRO A 290 -3.95 -5.84 11.02
N TRP A 291 -4.66 -6.94 10.78
CA TRP A 291 -4.17 -8.01 9.93
C TRP A 291 -4.26 -7.59 8.46
N ASP A 292 -3.15 -7.67 7.74
CA ASP A 292 -3.11 -7.44 6.31
C ASP A 292 -3.23 -8.76 5.54
N VAL A 293 -4.36 -8.92 4.85
CA VAL A 293 -4.58 -10.08 3.97
C VAL A 293 -4.20 -9.80 2.52
N SER A 294 -3.70 -8.60 2.20
CA SER A 294 -3.21 -8.27 0.87
C SER A 294 -1.86 -8.95 0.60
N ARG A 295 -1.69 -9.50 -0.60
CA ARG A 295 -0.44 -10.13 -1.03
C ARG A 295 0.72 -9.13 -1.12
N ALA A 296 0.40 -7.86 -1.38
CA ALA A 296 1.38 -6.79 -1.54
C ALA A 296 1.78 -6.12 -0.22
N GLY A 297 1.23 -6.52 0.94
CA GLY A 297 1.56 -5.91 2.23
C GLY A 297 1.21 -4.41 2.29
N ARG A 298 0.07 -4.02 1.72
CA ARG A 298 -0.34 -2.62 1.54
C ARG A 298 -0.68 -1.91 2.86
N ASN A 299 -1.04 -2.66 3.89
CA ASN A 299 -1.56 -2.13 5.15
C ASN A 299 -0.51 -2.05 6.26
N HIS A 300 0.75 -2.39 5.97
CA HIS A 300 1.90 -2.17 6.85
C HIS A 300 2.96 -1.31 6.17
N LEU A 301 3.81 -0.64 6.94
CA LEU A 301 5.02 -0.02 6.42
C LEU A 301 6.04 -1.10 6.07
N ASP A 302 6.84 -0.85 5.04
CA ASP A 302 8.04 -1.64 4.78
C ASP A 302 8.95 -1.61 6.02
N ARG A 303 9.65 -2.71 6.28
CA ARG A 303 10.50 -2.86 7.47
C ARG A 303 11.57 -1.79 7.52
N ASP A 304 12.11 -1.41 6.37
CA ASP A 304 13.18 -0.44 6.33
C ASP A 304 12.67 0.99 6.44
N THR A 305 11.47 1.29 5.91
CA THR A 305 10.75 2.54 6.21
C THR A 305 10.49 2.65 7.72
N ALA A 306 10.01 1.58 8.36
CA ALA A 306 9.76 1.58 9.80
C ALA A 306 11.03 1.82 10.61
N ARG A 307 12.15 1.16 10.26
CA ARG A 307 13.46 1.39 10.89
C ARG A 307 13.98 2.81 10.67
N ALA A 308 13.75 3.39 9.50
CA ALA A 308 14.14 4.77 9.22
C ALA A 308 13.35 5.75 10.08
N LEU A 309 12.04 5.53 10.23
CA LEU A 309 11.17 6.35 11.09
C LEU A 309 11.56 6.26 12.56
N ASP A 310 11.90 5.08 13.06
CA ASP A 310 12.34 4.86 14.45
C ASP A 310 13.62 5.64 14.79
N ARG A 311 14.43 6.02 13.79
CA ARG A 311 15.67 6.79 13.95
C ARG A 311 15.46 8.30 13.92
N LEU A 312 14.26 8.79 13.60
CA LEU A 312 13.97 10.22 13.62
C LEU A 312 13.99 10.73 15.07
N THR A 313 15.02 11.52 15.40
CA THR A 313 15.24 12.06 16.75
C THR A 313 14.60 13.43 16.97
N ALA A 314 14.18 14.11 15.90
CA ALA A 314 13.61 15.45 15.94
C ALA A 314 12.21 15.48 15.31
N PRO A 315 11.32 16.38 15.75
CA PRO A 315 9.98 16.50 15.20
C PRO A 315 10.03 16.96 13.74
N VAL A 316 9.19 16.33 12.91
CA VAL A 316 9.08 16.61 11.47
C VAL A 316 7.61 16.91 11.16
N ALA A 317 7.35 18.01 10.46
CA ALA A 317 6.02 18.39 10.03
C ALA A 317 5.84 18.14 8.53
N VAL A 318 4.79 17.40 8.17
CA VAL A 318 4.40 17.08 6.80
C VAL A 318 3.10 17.80 6.47
N THR A 319 3.11 18.58 5.40
CA THR A 319 1.93 19.28 4.87
C THR A 319 1.55 18.72 3.51
N ILE A 320 0.33 18.20 3.39
CA ILE A 320 -0.23 17.68 2.13
C ILE A 320 -0.94 18.84 1.42
N VAL A 321 -0.45 19.23 0.26
CA VAL A 321 -1.10 20.17 -0.66
C VAL A 321 -2.00 19.37 -1.60
N PRO A 322 -3.33 19.47 -1.47
CA PRO A 322 -4.23 18.72 -2.34
C PRO A 322 -4.11 19.18 -3.79
N PRO A 323 -4.22 18.28 -4.77
CA PRO A 323 -4.18 18.64 -6.18
C PRO A 323 -5.46 19.38 -6.58
N ALA A 324 -5.34 20.41 -7.42
CA ALA A 324 -6.49 21.05 -8.05
C ALA A 324 -7.15 20.17 -9.13
N ILE A 325 -6.44 19.12 -9.57
CA ILE A 325 -6.94 18.14 -10.53
C ILE A 325 -7.63 17.00 -9.77
N ASP A 326 -8.97 16.91 -9.89
CA ASP A 326 -9.78 15.86 -9.25
C ASP A 326 -9.32 14.44 -9.59
N ARG A 327 -8.73 14.24 -10.78
CA ARG A 327 -8.21 12.94 -11.20
C ARG A 327 -7.07 12.41 -10.32
N LEU A 328 -6.35 13.29 -9.62
CA LEU A 328 -5.26 12.93 -8.72
C LEU A 328 -5.75 12.67 -7.28
N ALA A 329 -7.02 12.93 -6.96
CA ALA A 329 -7.57 12.73 -5.61
C ALA A 329 -7.36 11.29 -5.07
N PRO A 330 -7.54 10.20 -5.85
CA PRO A 330 -7.29 8.85 -5.37
C PRO A 330 -5.83 8.59 -5.00
N LEU A 331 -4.88 9.20 -5.74
CA LEU A 331 -3.45 9.09 -5.43
C LEU A 331 -3.12 9.80 -4.11
N TYR A 332 -3.64 11.00 -3.91
CA TYR A 332 -3.38 11.77 -2.69
C TYR A 332 -4.11 11.21 -1.46
N ALA A 333 -5.24 10.52 -1.63
CA ALA A 333 -5.85 9.74 -0.56
C ALA A 333 -4.92 8.61 -0.09
N GLU A 334 -4.21 7.96 -1.02
CA GLU A 334 -3.21 6.94 -0.70
C GLU A 334 -1.96 7.53 -0.03
N VAL A 335 -1.50 8.71 -0.48
CA VAL A 335 -0.41 9.46 0.16
C VAL A 335 -0.73 9.75 1.62
N GLU A 336 -1.92 10.27 1.90
CA GLU A 336 -2.35 10.57 3.25
C GLU A 336 -2.47 9.33 4.12
N ARG A 337 -2.94 8.21 3.54
CA ARG A 337 -2.98 6.92 4.23
C ARG A 337 -1.58 6.46 4.64
N VAL A 338 -0.61 6.49 3.73
CA VAL A 338 0.79 6.12 4.01
C VAL A 338 1.37 7.03 5.09
N LEU A 339 1.19 8.35 4.97
CA LEU A 339 1.63 9.31 6.00
C LEU A 339 0.97 9.05 7.36
N THR A 340 -0.31 8.68 7.39
CA THR A 340 -1.01 8.31 8.62
C THR A 340 -0.40 7.04 9.23
N MET A 341 -0.01 6.06 8.42
CA MET A 341 0.73 4.88 8.91
C MET A 341 2.08 5.28 9.51
N MET A 342 2.84 6.14 8.83
CA MET A 342 4.12 6.66 9.32
C MET A 342 3.96 7.42 10.64
N ALA A 343 2.95 8.29 10.75
CA ALA A 343 2.69 9.10 11.95
C ALA A 343 2.23 8.25 13.15
N ARG A 344 1.49 7.15 12.91
CA ARG A 344 1.16 6.19 13.98
C ARG A 344 2.39 5.48 14.53
N ARG A 345 3.41 5.25 13.69
CA ARG A 345 4.66 4.60 14.10
C ARG A 345 5.59 5.58 14.83
N GLN A 346 5.69 6.81 14.35
CA GLN A 346 6.57 7.84 14.88
C GLN A 346 5.75 9.05 15.38
N PRO A 347 5.51 9.19 16.70
CA PRO A 347 4.77 10.31 17.28
C PRO A 347 5.37 11.69 16.99
N GLY A 348 6.66 11.77 16.68
CA GLY A 348 7.34 13.01 16.27
C GLY A 348 6.97 13.50 14.85
N LEU A 349 6.23 12.72 14.07
CA LEU A 349 5.79 13.07 12.72
C LEU A 349 4.36 13.63 12.74
N SER A 350 4.21 14.94 12.54
CA SER A 350 2.89 15.57 12.44
C SER A 350 2.46 15.73 10.98
N VAL A 351 1.28 15.22 10.63
CA VAL A 351 0.73 15.31 9.26
C VAL A 351 -0.47 16.26 9.26
N ARG A 352 -0.49 17.21 8.33
CA ARG A 352 -1.57 18.19 8.17
C ARG A 352 -1.92 18.39 6.70
N ARG A 353 -3.20 18.64 6.38
CA ARG A 353 -3.60 19.12 5.06
C ARG A 353 -3.47 20.64 4.97
N TRP A 354 -2.96 21.14 3.85
CA TRP A 354 -2.88 22.57 3.58
C TRP A 354 -4.28 23.20 3.54
N ALA A 355 -4.42 24.38 4.15
CA ALA A 355 -5.64 25.16 4.14
C ALA A 355 -5.45 26.46 3.35
N PRO A 356 -6.47 26.98 2.64
CA PRO A 356 -6.36 28.21 1.84
C PRO A 356 -5.90 29.47 2.59
N ARG A 357 -5.97 29.47 3.92
CA ARG A 357 -5.52 30.59 4.78
C ARG A 357 -4.01 30.55 5.06
N ASP A 358 -3.34 29.44 4.73
CA ASP A 358 -1.92 29.19 4.92
C ASP A 358 -1.13 29.53 3.63
N ALA A 359 -1.47 30.64 2.96
CA ALA A 359 -0.92 31.00 1.64
C ALA A 359 0.60 31.17 1.65
N ALA A 360 1.16 31.80 2.69
CA ALA A 360 2.60 32.00 2.85
C ALA A 360 3.40 30.68 2.82
N THR A 361 2.84 29.62 3.41
CA THR A 361 3.45 28.28 3.40
C THR A 361 3.54 27.67 2.01
N LEU A 362 2.60 28.01 1.12
CA LEU A 362 2.59 27.52 -0.26
C LEU A 362 3.59 28.30 -1.12
N THR A 363 3.65 29.62 -0.93
CA THR A 363 4.63 30.52 -1.56
C THR A 363 6.07 30.11 -1.21
N ASP A 364 6.36 29.94 0.07
CA ASP A 364 7.68 29.53 0.54
C ASP A 364 8.06 28.12 0.05
N ALA A 365 7.09 27.20 -0.01
CA ALA A 365 7.32 25.84 -0.47
C ALA A 365 7.55 25.76 -1.98
N ALA A 366 6.83 26.56 -2.76
CA ALA A 366 7.04 26.71 -4.20
C ALA A 366 8.44 27.28 -4.48
N ALA A 367 8.86 28.31 -3.73
CA ALA A 367 10.21 28.88 -3.80
C ALA A 367 11.31 27.85 -3.44
N ALA A 368 11.12 27.06 -2.36
CA ALA A 368 12.07 26.03 -1.95
C ALA A 368 12.18 24.85 -2.95
N ALA A 369 11.14 24.61 -3.76
CA ALA A 369 11.12 23.57 -4.78
C ALA A 369 11.52 24.06 -6.18
N VAL A 370 11.79 25.36 -6.35
CA VAL A 370 12.01 25.99 -7.67
C VAL A 370 10.82 25.74 -8.61
N LEU A 371 9.60 25.79 -8.08
CA LEU A 371 8.35 25.60 -8.82
C LEU A 371 7.46 26.85 -8.74
N GLU A 372 6.60 27.05 -9.74
CA GLU A 372 5.53 28.05 -9.61
C GLU A 372 4.43 27.56 -8.65
N GLU A 373 3.84 28.46 -7.86
CA GLU A 373 2.70 28.11 -6.98
C GLU A 373 1.55 27.43 -7.73
N ARG A 374 1.32 27.85 -8.98
CA ARG A 374 0.29 27.28 -9.84
C ARG A 374 0.59 25.84 -10.24
N GLU A 375 1.86 25.48 -10.43
CA GLU A 375 2.26 24.12 -10.75
C GLU A 375 2.12 23.20 -9.53
N LEU A 376 2.55 23.68 -8.37
CA LEU A 376 2.39 22.99 -7.09
C LEU A 376 0.91 22.75 -6.74
N ALA A 377 0.06 23.77 -6.95
CA ALA A 377 -1.37 23.67 -6.72
C ALA A 377 -2.08 22.75 -7.73
N ARG A 378 -1.64 22.71 -9.01
CA ARG A 378 -2.24 21.84 -10.02
C ARG A 378 -1.94 20.37 -9.78
N GLY A 379 -0.68 20.02 -9.56
CA GLY A 379 -0.23 18.63 -9.39
C GLY A 379 -0.40 18.08 -7.97
N GLY A 380 -0.64 18.96 -7.00
CA GLY A 380 -0.50 18.66 -5.57
C GLY A 380 0.97 18.47 -5.19
N ALA A 381 1.25 18.45 -3.89
CA ALA A 381 2.57 18.12 -3.37
C ALA A 381 2.52 17.66 -1.91
N VAL A 382 3.58 17.03 -1.44
CA VAL A 382 3.82 16.81 -0.01
C VAL A 382 5.05 17.60 0.40
N ILE A 383 4.88 18.52 1.35
CA ILE A 383 5.95 19.36 1.87
C ILE A 383 6.38 18.78 3.21
N VAL A 384 7.62 18.32 3.29
CA VAL A 384 8.24 17.80 4.51
C VAL A 384 9.15 18.88 5.09
N THR A 385 8.99 19.21 6.37
CA THR A 385 9.68 20.33 7.02
C THR A 385 10.30 19.89 8.35
N ARG A 386 11.57 20.27 8.54
CA ARG A 386 12.32 20.05 9.79
C ARG A 386 13.14 21.30 10.11
N GLY A 387 12.70 22.06 11.12
CA GLY A 387 13.28 23.37 11.42
C GLY A 387 13.20 24.30 10.20
N ALA A 388 14.34 24.82 9.74
CA ALA A 388 14.43 25.65 8.54
C ALA A 388 14.54 24.86 7.22
N ARG A 389 14.84 23.56 7.28
CA ARG A 389 15.00 22.71 6.09
C ARG A 389 13.65 22.21 5.60
N ARG A 390 13.46 22.17 4.28
CA ARG A 390 12.22 21.74 3.62
C ARG A 390 12.56 20.86 2.40
N ARG A 391 11.74 19.82 2.17
CA ARG A 391 11.78 18.97 0.97
C ARG A 391 10.37 18.86 0.41
N VAL A 392 10.23 19.11 -0.90
CA VAL A 392 8.94 19.02 -1.59
C VAL A 392 8.90 17.77 -2.45
N VAL A 393 8.01 16.84 -2.11
CA VAL A 393 7.77 15.61 -2.86
C VAL A 393 6.61 15.86 -3.82
N GLY A 394 6.93 15.91 -5.11
CA GLY A 394 5.97 16.20 -6.18
C GLY A 394 5.35 14.95 -6.80
N LEU A 395 4.46 15.14 -7.78
CA LEU A 395 3.77 14.05 -8.46
C LEU A 395 4.72 13.02 -9.08
N LEU A 396 5.81 13.48 -9.70
CA LEU A 396 6.80 12.63 -10.37
C LEU A 396 7.67 11.83 -9.39
N ASP A 397 7.78 12.27 -8.14
CA ASP A 397 8.43 11.51 -7.07
C ASP A 397 7.51 10.38 -6.57
N LEU A 398 6.21 10.67 -6.47
CA LEU A 398 5.20 9.75 -5.91
C LEU A 398 4.80 8.63 -6.88
N ALA A 399 4.84 8.90 -8.18
CA ALA A 399 4.47 7.93 -9.20
C ALA A 399 5.19 8.18 -10.53
N GLU A 400 5.62 7.09 -11.16
CA GLU A 400 6.20 7.09 -12.50
C GLU A 400 5.07 7.09 -13.54
N VAL A 401 5.13 7.99 -14.51
CA VAL A 401 4.14 8.10 -15.60
C VAL A 401 4.75 7.55 -16.88
N GLY A 402 4.37 6.33 -17.27
CA GLY A 402 4.73 5.74 -18.56
C GLY A 402 3.59 5.79 -19.57
N ARG A 403 3.82 5.21 -20.75
CA ARG A 403 2.77 4.96 -21.75
C ARG A 403 2.44 3.47 -21.73
N ASP A 404 1.16 3.12 -21.68
CA ASP A 404 0.71 1.73 -21.66
C ASP A 404 0.71 1.07 -23.05
N ALA A 405 0.28 -0.20 -23.12
CA ALA A 405 0.19 -0.98 -24.35
C ALA A 405 -0.69 -0.37 -25.45
N ILE A 406 -1.47 0.68 -25.12
CA ILE A 406 -2.36 1.41 -26.03
C ILE A 406 -1.92 2.88 -26.18
N ALA A 407 -0.68 3.19 -25.80
CA ALA A 407 -0.03 4.51 -25.90
C ALA A 407 -0.70 5.65 -25.10
N ALA A 408 -1.51 5.35 -24.09
CA ALA A 408 -2.08 6.35 -23.19
C ALA A 408 -1.16 6.61 -21.98
N PRO A 409 -1.04 7.87 -21.47
CA PRO A 409 -0.26 8.16 -20.27
C PRO A 409 -0.90 7.48 -19.05
N ALA A 410 -0.10 6.68 -18.35
CA ALA A 410 -0.51 5.81 -17.26
C ALA A 410 0.53 5.85 -16.15
N PHE A 411 0.11 5.82 -14.88
CA PHE A 411 1.06 5.57 -13.80
C PHE A 411 1.59 4.14 -13.95
N THR A 412 2.86 3.94 -14.29
CA THR A 412 3.47 2.60 -14.44
C THR A 412 3.94 2.04 -13.11
N ARG A 413 4.25 2.91 -12.15
CA ARG A 413 4.73 2.55 -10.82
C ARG A 413 4.29 3.59 -9.79
N ILE A 414 3.77 3.14 -8.65
CA ILE A 414 3.45 4.02 -7.52
C ILE A 414 4.51 3.77 -6.44
N ALA A 415 5.19 4.83 -6.02
CA ALA A 415 6.33 4.77 -5.10
C ALA A 415 6.15 5.74 -3.91
N ILE A 416 4.91 5.87 -3.44
CA ILE A 416 4.53 6.83 -2.39
C ILE A 416 5.36 6.63 -1.11
N GLU A 417 5.42 5.39 -0.61
CA GLU A 417 6.15 5.09 0.63
C GLU A 417 7.65 5.36 0.49
N GLN A 418 8.21 4.98 -0.66
CA GLN A 418 9.61 5.20 -1.04
C GLN A 418 9.95 6.69 -1.03
N ALA A 419 9.15 7.49 -1.74
CA ALA A 419 9.38 8.91 -1.92
C ALA A 419 9.27 9.67 -0.60
N LEU A 420 8.30 9.31 0.25
CA LEU A 420 8.12 9.90 1.57
C LEU A 420 9.24 9.49 2.53
N ALA A 421 9.63 8.21 2.55
CA ALA A 421 10.74 7.73 3.37
C ALA A 421 12.05 8.41 2.98
N ARG A 422 12.32 8.55 1.68
CA ARG A 422 13.49 9.28 1.14
C ARG A 422 13.50 10.72 1.63
N ALA A 423 12.40 11.45 1.47
CA ALA A 423 12.31 12.85 1.91
C ALA A 423 12.53 13.02 3.43
N LEU A 424 12.08 12.05 4.24
CA LEU A 424 12.30 12.05 5.69
C LEU A 424 13.76 11.78 6.07
N ILE A 425 14.45 10.89 5.35
CA ILE A 425 15.87 10.59 5.57
C ILE A 425 16.77 11.74 5.09
N GLU A 426 16.48 12.35 3.95
CA GLU A 426 17.24 13.49 3.41
C GLU A 426 17.25 14.70 4.37
N LEU A 427 16.12 14.95 5.04
CA LEU A 427 16.04 15.96 6.10
C LEU A 427 16.66 15.49 7.42
N GLY A 428 17.00 14.21 7.53
CA GLY A 428 17.57 13.51 8.68
C GLY A 428 19.06 13.79 8.91
N ASP A 429 19.87 13.84 7.85
CA ASP A 429 21.34 13.92 7.92
C ASP A 429 21.85 15.37 8.08
N ASP A 430 22.78 15.60 9.01
CA ASP A 430 23.18 16.93 9.49
C ASP A 430 24.40 17.58 8.77
N ALA A 431 24.99 16.97 7.72
CA ALA A 431 26.02 17.65 6.90
C ALA A 431 26.14 17.10 5.47
N PRO A 432 26.30 17.96 4.43
CA PRO A 432 26.64 17.51 3.08
C PRO A 432 28.04 16.87 3.10
N ARG A 433 28.16 15.66 2.53
CA ARG A 433 29.45 14.96 2.37
C ARG A 433 30.03 15.27 1.00
N VAL A 434 31.35 15.45 0.92
CA VAL A 434 32.05 15.78 -0.34
C VAL A 434 32.76 14.54 -0.89
N VAL A 435 32.52 14.20 -2.15
CA VAL A 435 33.31 13.22 -2.91
C VAL A 435 34.27 13.97 -3.82
N CYS A 436 35.57 13.73 -3.65
CA CYS A 436 36.63 14.39 -4.38
C CYS A 436 37.08 13.52 -5.55
N THR A 437 36.88 13.98 -6.78
CA THR A 437 37.24 13.27 -8.01
C THR A 437 38.69 13.57 -8.38
N ALA A 438 39.51 12.54 -8.52
CA ALA A 438 40.91 12.71 -8.85
C ALA A 438 41.09 13.19 -10.29
N THR A 439 42.08 14.08 -10.48
CA THR A 439 42.48 14.61 -11.78
C THR A 439 44.00 14.68 -11.84
N GLY A 440 44.60 14.30 -12.96
CA GLY A 440 46.04 14.49 -13.23
C GLY A 440 46.75 13.30 -13.88
N ALA A 441 46.22 12.08 -13.75
CA ALA A 441 46.71 10.87 -14.41
C ALA A 441 45.79 10.40 -15.56
N GLY A 442 45.14 11.36 -16.22
CA GLY A 442 44.25 11.13 -17.36
C GLY A 442 42.89 10.52 -16.99
N GLU A 443 42.45 10.67 -15.74
CA GLU A 443 41.14 10.24 -15.24
C GLU A 443 39.99 10.90 -16.02
N ARG A 444 38.86 10.20 -16.05
CA ARG A 444 37.63 10.63 -16.73
C ARG A 444 36.45 10.68 -15.76
N PRO A 445 36.40 11.62 -14.79
CA PRO A 445 35.26 11.74 -13.88
C PRO A 445 33.92 11.85 -14.61
N ALA A 446 33.89 12.51 -15.78
CA ALA A 446 32.69 12.64 -16.61
C ALA A 446 32.10 11.30 -17.09
N ALA A 447 32.87 10.20 -17.11
CA ALA A 447 32.35 8.87 -17.42
C ALA A 447 31.30 8.39 -16.41
N TRP A 448 31.29 8.96 -15.20
CA TRP A 448 30.33 8.67 -14.14
C TRP A 448 29.27 9.78 -13.96
N ALA A 449 28.97 10.57 -15.00
CA ALA A 449 27.99 11.65 -14.91
C ALA A 449 26.63 11.24 -14.32
N GLY A 450 26.08 10.08 -14.72
CA GLY A 450 24.83 9.56 -14.15
C GLY A 450 24.94 9.12 -12.69
N VAL A 451 26.10 8.60 -12.28
CA VAL A 451 26.42 8.29 -10.87
C VAL A 451 26.47 9.57 -10.04
N TRP A 452 27.14 10.61 -10.56
CA TRP A 452 27.27 11.91 -9.89
C TRP A 452 25.93 12.63 -9.76
N ALA A 453 25.09 12.59 -10.80
CA ALA A 453 23.75 13.16 -10.75
C ALA A 453 22.93 12.55 -9.61
N ARG A 454 22.94 11.22 -9.47
CA ARG A 454 22.25 10.51 -8.39
C ARG A 454 22.78 10.86 -7.00
N LEU A 455 24.10 10.91 -6.85
CA LEU A 455 24.72 11.30 -5.59
C LEU A 455 24.45 12.77 -5.24
N ALA A 456 24.39 13.65 -6.24
CA ALA A 456 24.05 15.06 -6.06
C ALA A 456 22.59 15.25 -5.62
N GLU A 457 21.65 14.47 -6.18
CA GLU A 457 20.26 14.42 -5.68
C GLU A 457 20.21 14.02 -4.19
N ASP A 458 21.11 13.15 -3.76
CA ASP A 458 21.23 12.71 -2.38
C ASP A 458 21.96 13.71 -1.47
N GLY A 459 22.33 14.90 -1.98
CA GLY A 459 23.02 15.94 -1.21
C GLY A 459 24.52 15.70 -1.03
N VAL A 460 25.13 14.87 -1.88
CA VAL A 460 26.59 14.67 -1.92
C VAL A 460 27.20 15.68 -2.90
N ALA A 461 28.13 16.51 -2.41
CA ALA A 461 28.85 17.45 -3.27
C ALA A 461 30.00 16.74 -4.00
N ILE A 462 30.16 17.01 -5.30
CA ILE A 462 31.25 16.46 -6.11
C ILE A 462 32.25 17.58 -6.42
N GLU A 463 33.47 17.44 -5.94
CA GLU A 463 34.54 18.43 -6.15
C GLU A 463 35.73 17.80 -6.89
N PRO A 464 36.50 18.57 -7.70
CA PRO A 464 37.77 18.10 -8.22
C PRO A 464 38.86 18.10 -7.13
N LEU A 465 39.67 17.05 -7.10
CA LEU A 465 40.87 16.95 -6.24
C LEU A 465 42.08 17.53 -6.99
N VAL A 466 42.50 18.72 -6.57
CA VAL A 466 43.56 19.50 -7.24
C VAL A 466 44.95 18.95 -6.96
N ASP A 467 45.23 18.52 -5.72
CA ASP A 467 46.51 17.93 -5.32
C ASP A 467 46.29 16.56 -4.66
N PRO A 468 46.58 15.44 -5.36
CA PRO A 468 46.40 14.11 -4.81
C PRO A 468 47.47 13.72 -3.77
N ALA A 469 48.56 14.50 -3.60
CA ALA A 469 49.53 14.27 -2.53
C ALA A 469 49.04 14.81 -1.16
N ALA A 470 48.08 15.74 -1.15
CA ALA A 470 47.56 16.38 0.05
C ALA A 470 46.02 16.40 0.06
N ILE A 471 45.41 15.26 0.36
CA ILE A 471 43.95 15.07 0.30
C ILE A 471 43.26 15.86 1.45
N PRO A 472 42.36 16.82 1.14
CA PRO A 472 41.70 17.63 2.17
C PRO A 472 40.81 16.82 3.11
N ALA A 473 40.77 17.20 4.40
CA ALA A 473 39.93 16.54 5.41
C ALA A 473 38.42 16.61 5.12
N ARG A 474 37.97 17.54 4.27
CA ARG A 474 36.56 17.62 3.81
C ARG A 474 36.17 16.48 2.86
N CYS A 475 37.14 15.85 2.18
CA CYS A 475 36.88 14.76 1.25
C CYS A 475 36.47 13.51 2.03
N SER A 476 35.17 13.19 1.96
CA SER A 476 34.58 12.00 2.59
C SER A 476 34.90 10.72 1.81
N ALA A 477 35.12 10.83 0.50
CA ALA A 477 35.72 9.79 -0.33
C ALA A 477 36.51 10.42 -1.49
N VAL A 478 37.45 9.66 -2.02
CA VAL A 478 38.22 9.97 -3.24
C VAL A 478 37.79 9.03 -4.35
N ALA A 479 37.57 9.56 -5.55
CA ALA A 479 37.15 8.80 -6.72
C ALA A 479 38.21 8.85 -7.82
N VAL A 480 38.77 7.69 -8.16
CA VAL A 480 39.73 7.52 -9.26
C VAL A 480 39.02 6.81 -10.41
N ILE A 481 38.63 7.55 -11.44
CA ILE A 481 37.80 7.04 -12.53
C ILE A 481 38.62 6.96 -13.82
N ALA A 482 38.81 5.75 -14.33
CA ALA A 482 39.42 5.49 -15.63
C ALA A 482 40.79 6.17 -15.81
N ALA A 483 41.69 6.04 -14.84
CA ALA A 483 43.04 6.58 -14.95
C ALA A 483 43.78 5.94 -16.15
N ARG A 484 44.46 6.75 -16.96
CA ARG A 484 45.15 6.33 -18.20
C ARG A 484 46.67 6.32 -18.09
N THR A 485 47.22 6.96 -17.06
CA THR A 485 48.65 6.91 -16.75
C THR A 485 48.86 6.43 -15.31
N ALA A 486 50.09 6.00 -15.02
CA ALA A 486 50.45 5.64 -13.66
C ALA A 486 50.41 6.86 -12.74
N TRP A 487 49.80 6.71 -11.57
CA TRP A 487 49.77 7.72 -10.52
C TRP A 487 51.20 7.99 -10.00
N PRO A 488 51.60 9.26 -9.82
CA PRO A 488 52.89 9.59 -9.24
C PRO A 488 53.06 9.01 -7.83
N ALA A 489 54.27 8.60 -7.45
CA ALA A 489 54.55 8.07 -6.11
C ALA A 489 54.10 8.99 -4.95
N PRO A 490 54.23 10.34 -5.02
CA PRO A 490 53.70 11.22 -3.98
C PRO A 490 52.17 11.16 -3.84
N ALA A 491 51.45 11.01 -4.95
CA ALA A 491 49.99 10.88 -4.95
C ALA A 491 49.53 9.54 -4.34
N GLN A 492 50.27 8.46 -4.61
CA GLN A 492 50.04 7.16 -3.99
C GLN A 492 50.24 7.23 -2.47
N ALA A 493 51.34 7.86 -2.01
CA ALA A 493 51.63 8.03 -0.59
C ALA A 493 50.56 8.89 0.13
N GLY A 494 50.07 9.95 -0.52
CA GLY A 494 48.97 10.77 0.01
C GLY A 494 47.67 9.98 0.16
N LEU A 495 47.36 9.11 -0.80
CA LEU A 495 46.18 8.25 -0.77
C LEU A 495 46.30 7.15 0.29
N ASP A 496 47.47 6.55 0.47
CA ASP A 496 47.75 5.58 1.54
C ASP A 496 47.57 6.22 2.93
N ALA A 497 48.10 7.43 3.13
CA ALA A 497 47.92 8.16 4.38
C ALA A 497 46.45 8.49 4.66
N TYR A 498 45.71 8.93 3.63
CA TYR A 498 44.28 9.21 3.72
C TYR A 498 43.47 7.96 4.09
N LEU A 499 43.72 6.83 3.43
CA LEU A 499 43.07 5.56 3.75
C LEU A 499 43.45 5.05 5.14
N GLY A 500 44.71 5.21 5.56
CA GLY A 500 45.19 4.89 6.91
C GLY A 500 44.50 5.71 8.01
N ALA A 501 44.11 6.95 7.71
CA ALA A 501 43.34 7.83 8.59
C ALA A 501 41.83 7.53 8.60
N GLY A 502 41.36 6.50 7.88
CA GLY A 502 39.94 6.13 7.79
C GLY A 502 39.19 6.71 6.59
N GLY A 503 39.91 7.27 5.61
CA GLY A 503 39.34 7.74 4.36
C GLY A 503 38.75 6.61 3.50
N ALA A 504 38.01 7.00 2.45
CA ALA A 504 37.35 6.06 1.57
C ALA A 504 37.72 6.27 0.09
N LEU A 505 37.92 5.18 -0.65
CA LEU A 505 38.36 5.23 -2.05
C LEU A 505 37.44 4.42 -2.95
N VAL A 506 37.02 5.00 -4.07
CA VAL A 506 36.42 4.27 -5.19
C VAL A 506 37.35 4.30 -6.39
N VAL A 507 37.59 3.14 -6.99
CA VAL A 507 38.37 2.98 -8.21
C VAL A 507 37.48 2.39 -9.30
N ALA A 508 37.31 3.13 -10.40
CA ALA A 508 36.62 2.64 -11.58
C ALA A 508 37.62 2.38 -12.70
N VAL A 509 37.69 1.15 -13.19
CA VAL A 509 38.63 0.75 -14.25
C VAL A 509 37.95 0.81 -15.61
N GLY A 510 38.58 1.49 -16.56
CA GLY A 510 38.07 1.69 -17.91
C GLY A 510 38.45 0.62 -18.92
N ASP A 511 37.82 0.75 -20.08
CA ASP A 511 37.92 -0.08 -21.28
C ASP A 511 39.20 0.19 -22.10
N ASP A 512 39.88 1.31 -21.85
CA ASP A 512 41.07 1.77 -22.59
C ASP A 512 42.30 2.06 -21.71
N GLY A 513 42.26 1.72 -20.42
CA GLY A 513 43.32 2.06 -19.46
C GLY A 513 44.55 1.13 -19.47
N PRO A 514 45.73 1.56 -18.97
CA PRO A 514 46.91 0.71 -18.83
C PRO A 514 46.63 -0.47 -17.89
N SER A 515 47.40 -1.56 -18.03
CA SER A 515 47.31 -2.74 -17.14
C SER A 515 47.72 -2.44 -15.70
N THR A 516 48.47 -1.34 -15.48
CA THR A 516 48.90 -0.88 -14.16
C THR A 516 48.83 0.65 -14.08
N THR A 517 48.04 1.16 -13.15
CA THR A 517 47.87 2.59 -12.84
C THR A 517 48.71 3.02 -11.62
N GLY A 518 49.45 2.10 -11.00
CA GLY A 518 50.17 2.34 -9.73
C GLY A 518 49.26 2.22 -8.50
N VAL A 519 47.96 2.49 -8.64
CA VAL A 519 46.92 2.25 -7.63
C VAL A 519 46.75 0.74 -7.35
N ASP A 520 47.12 -0.13 -8.29
CA ASP A 520 47.03 -1.59 -8.18
C ASP A 520 47.88 -2.17 -7.04
N ALA A 521 49.07 -1.61 -6.81
CA ALA A 521 49.97 -2.04 -5.73
C ALA A 521 49.38 -1.74 -4.36
N MET A 522 48.71 -0.59 -4.23
CA MET A 522 47.98 -0.21 -3.03
C MET A 522 46.76 -1.13 -2.81
N LEU A 523 45.97 -1.40 -3.86
CA LEU A 523 44.81 -2.30 -3.79
C LEU A 523 45.18 -3.71 -3.31
N ALA A 524 46.38 -4.20 -3.66
CA ALA A 524 46.86 -5.50 -3.19
C ALA A 524 46.92 -5.60 -1.66
N GLY A 525 47.28 -4.51 -0.97
CA GLY A 525 47.26 -4.42 0.50
C GLY A 525 45.85 -4.49 1.11
N TRP A 526 44.81 -4.32 0.30
CA TRP A 526 43.40 -4.44 0.68
C TRP A 526 42.79 -5.78 0.24
N GLY A 527 43.58 -6.69 -0.34
CA GLY A 527 43.10 -7.97 -0.86
C GLY A 527 42.43 -7.86 -2.24
N LEU A 528 42.67 -6.76 -2.97
CA LEU A 528 42.10 -6.50 -4.29
C LEU A 528 43.23 -6.48 -5.34
N GLY A 529 43.15 -7.33 -6.36
CA GLY A 529 44.13 -7.37 -7.44
C GLY A 529 43.47 -7.28 -8.81
N LEU A 530 43.90 -6.34 -9.64
CA LEU A 530 43.47 -6.25 -11.04
C LEU A 530 44.30 -7.22 -11.87
N ALA A 531 43.65 -8.20 -12.51
CA ALA A 531 44.31 -9.10 -13.43
C ALA A 531 44.23 -8.58 -14.88
N PRO A 532 45.26 -8.82 -15.70
CA PRO A 532 45.25 -8.41 -17.10
C PRO A 532 44.23 -9.23 -17.91
N GLY A 533 43.81 -8.67 -19.04
CA GLY A 533 42.78 -9.26 -19.91
C GLY A 533 41.37 -8.74 -19.62
N TRP A 534 40.41 -9.22 -20.40
CA TRP A 534 39.01 -8.79 -20.38
C TRP A 534 38.09 -9.95 -20.01
N VAL A 535 37.05 -9.69 -19.22
CA VAL A 535 36.03 -10.69 -18.89
C VAL A 535 35.06 -10.81 -20.06
N ILE A 536 34.98 -12.02 -20.63
CA ILE A 536 33.96 -12.40 -21.61
C ILE A 536 33.03 -13.42 -20.96
N ASP A 537 31.73 -13.12 -20.95
CA ASP A 537 30.70 -14.01 -20.43
C ASP A 537 29.66 -14.35 -21.52
N PRO A 538 29.78 -15.52 -22.17
CA PRO A 538 28.84 -15.95 -23.21
C PRO A 538 27.39 -16.08 -22.71
N SER A 539 27.20 -16.44 -21.44
CA SER A 539 25.85 -16.65 -20.88
C SER A 539 25.10 -15.34 -20.66
N GLY A 540 25.85 -14.25 -20.45
CA GLY A 540 25.35 -12.90 -20.27
C GLY A 540 25.45 -12.04 -21.53
N ALA A 541 25.86 -12.59 -22.68
CA ALA A 541 26.07 -11.81 -23.89
C ALA A 541 24.79 -11.07 -24.33
N ILE A 542 24.99 -9.86 -24.88
CA ILE A 542 23.91 -8.99 -25.36
C ILE A 542 24.09 -8.84 -26.88
N ASP A 543 23.06 -9.21 -27.66
CA ASP A 543 23.14 -9.12 -29.12
C ASP A 543 23.40 -7.67 -29.58
N GLY A 544 24.42 -7.50 -30.42
CA GLY A 544 24.81 -6.19 -30.96
C GLY A 544 25.50 -5.26 -29.96
N PHE A 545 25.85 -5.73 -28.75
CA PHE A 545 26.55 -4.96 -27.73
C PHE A 545 27.80 -5.70 -27.25
N ASP A 546 28.94 -5.03 -27.30
CA ASP A 546 30.22 -5.56 -26.85
C ASP A 546 30.33 -5.50 -25.32
N GLY A 547 29.78 -6.53 -24.65
CA GLY A 547 29.71 -6.66 -23.20
C GLY A 547 28.74 -7.75 -22.74
N PHE A 548 28.47 -7.81 -21.44
CA PHE A 548 27.59 -8.82 -20.84
C PHE A 548 26.71 -8.24 -19.73
N ARG A 549 25.56 -8.87 -19.49
CA ARG A 549 24.68 -8.59 -18.35
C ARG A 549 24.89 -9.58 -17.21
N VAL A 550 24.69 -9.11 -15.99
CA VAL A 550 24.60 -9.95 -14.78
C VAL A 550 23.21 -9.81 -14.17
N THR A 551 22.55 -10.95 -13.93
CA THR A 551 21.21 -11.04 -13.33
C THR A 551 21.23 -11.63 -11.92
N ASP A 552 22.10 -12.61 -11.67
CA ASP A 552 22.10 -13.40 -10.44
C ASP A 552 23.45 -13.44 -9.70
N GLY A 553 24.52 -12.93 -10.33
CA GLY A 553 25.89 -12.96 -9.80
C GLY A 553 26.19 -12.03 -8.61
N TYR A 554 25.19 -11.39 -8.05
CA TYR A 554 25.33 -10.45 -6.93
C TYR A 554 25.61 -11.18 -5.62
N GLN A 555 26.67 -10.80 -4.90
CA GLN A 555 27.02 -11.36 -3.59
C GLN A 555 26.26 -10.67 -2.46
N GLU A 556 26.19 -11.28 -1.28
CA GLU A 556 25.51 -10.70 -0.12
C GLU A 556 26.29 -9.51 0.45
N HIS A 557 25.77 -8.30 0.23
CA HIS A 557 26.33 -7.06 0.76
C HIS A 557 25.25 -5.96 0.73
N PRO A 558 25.27 -4.95 1.63
CA PRO A 558 24.30 -3.85 1.59
C PRO A 558 24.23 -3.11 0.24
N ILE A 559 25.36 -3.02 -0.48
CA ILE A 559 25.44 -2.38 -1.82
C ILE A 559 24.61 -3.13 -2.88
N THR A 560 24.59 -4.45 -2.80
CA THR A 560 23.95 -5.35 -3.77
C THR A 560 22.56 -5.82 -3.32
N ASP A 561 22.09 -5.35 -2.16
CA ASP A 561 20.77 -5.69 -1.65
C ASP A 561 19.67 -5.24 -2.63
N GLY A 562 18.69 -6.10 -2.90
CA GLY A 562 17.64 -5.86 -3.89
C GLY A 562 18.06 -5.93 -5.37
N PHE A 563 19.30 -6.31 -5.70
CA PHE A 563 19.70 -6.59 -7.09
C PHE A 563 19.28 -7.99 -7.56
N ARG A 564 19.46 -9.03 -6.71
CA ARG A 564 18.99 -10.38 -7.02
C ARG A 564 17.49 -10.36 -7.35
N VAL A 565 17.10 -10.96 -8.48
CA VAL A 565 15.70 -11.09 -8.98
C VAL A 565 15.07 -9.80 -9.54
N ARG A 566 15.60 -8.59 -9.26
CA ARG A 566 14.89 -7.33 -9.56
C ARG A 566 15.66 -6.31 -10.41
N ARG A 567 16.97 -6.43 -10.57
CA ARG A 567 17.80 -5.45 -11.29
C ARG A 567 18.90 -6.15 -12.10
N VAL A 568 19.19 -5.61 -13.27
CA VAL A 568 20.23 -6.10 -14.18
C VAL A 568 21.36 -5.07 -14.22
N THR A 569 22.61 -5.53 -14.25
CA THR A 569 23.79 -4.67 -14.47
C THR A 569 24.45 -5.08 -15.78
N VAL A 570 24.92 -4.09 -16.54
CA VAL A 570 25.62 -4.28 -17.81
C VAL A 570 27.08 -3.86 -17.68
N TRP A 571 27.97 -4.70 -18.22
CA TRP A 571 29.42 -4.61 -18.06
C TRP A 571 30.08 -4.62 -19.45
N ARG A 572 30.92 -3.62 -19.72
CA ARG A 572 31.66 -3.44 -20.97
C ARG A 572 33.13 -3.18 -20.69
N GLY A 573 34.02 -3.98 -21.25
CA GLY A 573 35.46 -3.90 -20.94
C GLY A 573 35.75 -4.15 -19.46
N ALA A 574 35.03 -5.10 -18.83
CA ALA A 574 35.29 -5.47 -17.45
C ALA A 574 36.62 -6.24 -17.34
N ARG A 575 37.36 -6.00 -16.26
CA ARG A 575 38.61 -6.69 -15.97
C ARG A 575 38.43 -7.66 -14.81
N PRO A 576 39.07 -8.83 -14.84
CA PRO A 576 38.95 -9.78 -13.75
C PRO A 576 39.60 -9.23 -12.46
N LEU A 577 38.83 -9.23 -11.37
CA LEU A 577 39.30 -8.91 -10.03
C LEU A 577 39.66 -10.19 -9.27
N ARG A 578 40.89 -10.23 -8.75
CA ARG A 578 41.30 -11.16 -7.70
C ARG A 578 40.88 -10.58 -6.36
N VAL A 579 40.10 -11.34 -5.62
CA VAL A 579 39.56 -10.93 -4.32
C VAL A 579 40.03 -11.90 -3.26
N ALA A 580 40.72 -11.39 -2.24
CA ALA A 580 41.19 -12.12 -1.09
C ALA A 580 40.86 -11.34 0.18
N SER A 581 40.70 -12.04 1.32
CA SER A 581 40.41 -11.39 2.61
C SER A 581 41.46 -10.31 2.92
N PRO A 582 41.06 -9.08 3.33
CA PRO A 582 39.74 -8.69 3.84
C PRO A 582 38.71 -8.23 2.78
N ALA A 583 39.01 -8.33 1.49
CA ALA A 583 38.09 -7.96 0.43
C ALA A 583 36.99 -9.00 0.21
N GLN A 584 35.84 -8.53 -0.27
CA GLN A 584 34.66 -9.31 -0.64
C GLN A 584 34.22 -8.92 -2.06
N ALA A 585 33.91 -9.92 -2.89
CA ALA A 585 33.35 -9.67 -4.21
C ALA A 585 31.91 -9.15 -4.07
N LEU A 586 31.52 -8.18 -4.89
CA LEU A 586 30.16 -7.68 -4.99
C LEU A 586 29.41 -8.33 -6.14
N VAL A 587 30.06 -8.44 -7.29
CA VAL A 587 29.45 -8.97 -8.52
C VAL A 587 30.40 -9.96 -9.15
N LEU A 588 29.86 -11.16 -9.39
CA LEU A 588 30.51 -12.26 -10.09
C LEU A 588 29.88 -12.42 -11.47
N ALA A 589 30.70 -12.59 -12.50
CA ALA A 589 30.28 -13.09 -13.79
C ALA A 589 29.89 -14.58 -13.68
N SER A 590 29.25 -15.13 -14.71
CA SER A 590 28.76 -16.49 -14.69
C SER A 590 29.89 -17.53 -14.54
N PRO A 591 29.57 -18.80 -14.19
CA PRO A 591 30.52 -19.90 -14.24
C PRO A 591 31.09 -20.19 -15.64
N GLN A 592 30.49 -19.65 -16.70
CA GLN A 592 30.97 -19.78 -18.08
C GLN A 592 31.86 -18.61 -18.52
N ALA A 593 32.03 -17.60 -17.66
CA ALA A 593 32.88 -16.46 -17.94
C ALA A 593 34.35 -16.89 -18.03
N ARG A 594 35.08 -16.27 -18.95
CA ARG A 594 36.52 -16.50 -19.15
C ARG A 594 37.24 -15.17 -19.35
N VAL A 595 38.57 -15.21 -19.19
CA VAL A 595 39.44 -14.08 -19.50
C VAL A 595 39.91 -14.21 -20.94
N ASP A 596 39.76 -13.12 -21.70
CA ASP A 596 40.34 -12.95 -23.04
C ASP A 596 41.59 -12.07 -22.94
N ASP A 597 42.59 -12.33 -23.78
CA ASP A 597 43.89 -11.63 -23.75
C ASP A 597 44.55 -11.55 -22.35
N GLY A 598 44.47 -12.63 -21.57
CA GLY A 598 44.98 -12.67 -20.19
C GLY A 598 45.21 -14.08 -19.64
N PRO A 599 45.67 -14.22 -18.38
CA PRO A 599 45.91 -15.50 -17.75
C PRO A 599 44.61 -16.27 -17.54
N ALA A 600 44.67 -17.59 -17.68
CA ALA A 600 43.53 -18.46 -17.36
C ALA A 600 43.20 -18.37 -15.86
N LEU A 601 42.06 -17.75 -15.55
CA LEU A 601 41.52 -17.66 -14.19
C LEU A 601 40.29 -18.55 -14.06
N ALA A 602 40.14 -19.19 -12.90
CA ALA A 602 38.98 -20.02 -12.62
C ALA A 602 37.74 -19.14 -12.43
N ALA A 603 36.66 -19.48 -13.14
CA ALA A 603 35.34 -18.88 -12.92
C ALA A 603 34.75 -19.33 -11.58
N PRO A 604 33.83 -18.55 -10.98
CA PRO A 604 33.29 -17.28 -11.46
C PRO A 604 34.25 -16.09 -11.25
N LEU A 605 34.28 -15.16 -12.21
CA LEU A 605 35.20 -14.00 -12.21
C LEU A 605 34.54 -12.78 -11.55
N ALA A 606 35.20 -12.15 -10.59
CA ALA A 606 34.69 -10.92 -9.97
C ALA A 606 34.92 -9.70 -10.85
N VAL A 607 33.92 -8.81 -10.94
CA VAL A 607 33.97 -7.58 -11.76
C VAL A 607 33.73 -6.30 -10.95
N ALA A 608 33.21 -6.47 -9.73
CA ALA A 608 33.22 -5.44 -8.69
C ALA A 608 33.46 -6.07 -7.31
N ALA A 609 34.15 -5.35 -6.43
CA ALA A 609 34.50 -5.81 -5.10
C ALA A 609 34.69 -4.64 -4.12
N VAL A 610 34.64 -4.95 -2.83
CA VAL A 610 34.85 -3.99 -1.73
C VAL A 610 35.79 -4.55 -0.69
N ALA A 611 36.46 -3.67 0.04
CA ALA A 611 37.27 -4.03 1.20
C ALA A 611 37.08 -2.99 2.30
N ALA A 612 37.16 -3.45 3.55
CA ALA A 612 37.18 -2.59 4.72
C ALA A 612 38.27 -3.05 5.68
N ARG A 613 39.04 -2.09 6.23
CA ARG A 613 40.13 -2.36 7.17
C ARG A 613 40.21 -1.21 8.17
N GLY A 614 39.91 -1.49 9.44
CA GLY A 614 39.75 -0.44 10.44
C GLY A 614 38.62 0.53 10.05
N ALA A 615 38.91 1.83 10.02
CA ALA A 615 37.96 2.85 9.56
C ALA A 615 37.96 3.06 8.03
N GLY A 616 39.00 2.61 7.32
CA GLY A 616 39.16 2.86 5.89
C GLY A 616 38.38 1.86 5.03
N ARG A 617 37.91 2.32 3.86
CA ARG A 617 37.08 1.51 2.94
C ARG A 617 37.50 1.72 1.49
N VAL A 618 37.44 0.66 0.71
CA VAL A 618 37.78 0.67 -0.72
C VAL A 618 36.71 -0.06 -1.52
N ALA A 619 36.34 0.50 -2.68
CA ALA A 619 35.48 -0.16 -3.66
C ALA A 619 36.14 -0.12 -5.04
N VAL A 620 36.09 -1.24 -5.77
CA VAL A 620 36.60 -1.33 -7.14
C VAL A 620 35.48 -1.81 -8.05
N VAL A 621 35.28 -1.10 -9.16
CA VAL A 621 34.29 -1.43 -10.19
C VAL A 621 34.99 -1.43 -11.55
N THR A 622 34.92 -2.54 -12.29
CA THR A 622 35.59 -2.66 -13.60
C THR A 622 34.59 -2.59 -14.74
N GLY A 623 34.93 -2.01 -15.90
CA GLY A 623 34.09 -2.08 -17.10
C GLY A 623 32.68 -1.47 -16.98
N ALA A 624 32.52 -0.52 -16.07
CA ALA A 624 31.23 0.05 -15.65
C ALA A 624 31.19 1.57 -15.89
N LEU A 625 31.77 2.02 -17.00
CA LEU A 625 31.94 3.44 -17.32
C LEU A 625 30.86 4.02 -18.23
N ALA A 626 29.91 3.22 -18.70
CA ALA A 626 28.91 3.63 -19.68
C ALA A 626 27.49 3.38 -19.17
N GLY A 627 26.80 4.46 -18.78
CA GLY A 627 25.37 4.80 -18.94
C GLY A 627 24.25 3.81 -18.57
N ASP A 628 24.53 2.56 -18.19
CA ASP A 628 23.49 1.60 -17.83
C ASP A 628 22.89 1.95 -16.45
N PRO A 629 21.56 2.13 -16.35
CA PRO A 629 20.93 2.55 -15.09
C PRO A 629 21.23 1.63 -13.91
N GLY A 630 21.34 0.31 -14.14
CA GLY A 630 21.61 -0.67 -13.08
C GLY A 630 23.05 -0.60 -12.59
N THR A 631 24.01 -0.52 -13.50
CA THR A 631 25.43 -0.39 -13.18
C THR A 631 25.75 0.96 -12.52
N GLU A 632 25.16 2.05 -12.99
CA GLU A 632 25.28 3.36 -12.34
C GLU A 632 24.72 3.35 -10.91
N LEU A 633 23.65 2.60 -10.66
CA LEU A 633 23.02 2.50 -9.34
C LEU A 633 23.90 1.70 -8.39
N LEU A 634 24.50 0.61 -8.88
CA LEU A 634 25.47 -0.17 -8.13
C LEU A 634 26.67 0.70 -7.74
N ALA A 635 27.21 1.48 -8.68
CA ALA A 635 28.32 2.41 -8.44
C ALA A 635 27.96 3.50 -7.43
N ALA A 636 26.79 4.13 -7.57
CA ALA A 636 26.30 5.15 -6.63
C ALA A 636 26.15 4.58 -5.21
N ARG A 637 25.60 3.36 -5.07
CA ARG A 637 25.49 2.66 -3.78
C ARG A 637 26.85 2.29 -3.20
N ALA A 638 27.81 1.90 -4.03
CA ALA A 638 29.18 1.67 -3.57
C ALA A 638 29.79 2.95 -2.99
N VAL A 639 29.66 4.09 -3.69
CA VAL A 639 30.14 5.40 -3.18
C VAL A 639 29.40 5.83 -1.92
N ALA A 640 28.08 5.65 -1.85
CA ALA A 640 27.30 5.94 -0.65
C ALA A 640 27.78 5.11 0.57
N TRP A 641 27.99 3.81 0.37
CA TRP A 641 28.51 2.92 1.40
C TRP A 641 29.92 3.33 1.87
N LEU A 642 30.78 3.76 0.94
CA LEU A 642 32.12 4.26 1.24
C LEU A 642 32.08 5.48 2.18
N ILE A 643 31.20 6.45 1.91
CA ILE A 643 31.06 7.66 2.74
C ILE A 643 30.23 7.43 4.02
N GLY A 644 30.00 6.18 4.42
CA GLY A 644 29.28 5.87 5.65
C GLY A 644 27.77 6.07 5.58
N ARG A 645 27.20 6.32 4.39
CA ARG A 645 25.76 6.23 4.19
C ARG A 645 25.39 4.77 4.03
N GLN A 646 24.26 4.37 4.60
CA GLN A 646 23.67 3.10 4.20
C GLN A 646 23.23 3.27 2.73
N PRO A 647 23.75 2.46 1.79
CA PRO A 647 23.34 2.56 0.40
C PRO A 647 21.84 2.38 0.36
N GLU A 648 21.17 3.38 -0.24
CA GLU A 648 19.73 3.52 -0.43
C GLU A 648 18.96 2.28 0.04
N VAL A 649 18.13 2.43 1.07
CA VAL A 649 17.07 1.46 1.27
C VAL A 649 16.28 1.51 -0.03
N ALA A 650 16.57 0.58 -0.93
CA ALA A 650 15.81 0.39 -2.14
C ALA A 650 14.50 -0.23 -1.67
N VAL A 651 13.64 0.56 -1.00
CA VAL A 651 12.32 0.14 -0.58
C VAL A 651 11.66 -0.26 -1.89
N PRO A 652 11.46 -1.55 -2.14
CA PRO A 652 10.92 -1.97 -3.42
C PRO A 652 9.52 -1.38 -3.51
N ALA A 653 9.20 -0.68 -4.61
CA ALA A 653 7.81 -0.31 -4.88
C ALA A 653 6.97 -1.56 -4.67
N LYS A 654 6.03 -1.51 -3.71
CA LYS A 654 5.03 -2.56 -3.56
C LYS A 654 4.38 -2.68 -4.93
N GLY A 655 4.40 -3.90 -5.49
CA GLY A 655 4.20 -4.16 -6.91
C GLY A 655 3.01 -3.39 -7.48
N GLY A 656 3.13 -2.93 -8.73
CA GLY A 656 2.14 -2.07 -9.39
C GLY A 656 0.73 -2.66 -9.32
N ASP A 657 -0.06 -2.15 -8.38
CA ASP A 657 -1.44 -2.54 -8.12
C ASP A 657 -2.40 -1.92 -9.13
N GLN A 658 -2.13 -2.09 -10.41
CA GLN A 658 -2.96 -1.59 -11.48
C GLN A 658 -3.54 -2.75 -12.28
N LEU A 659 -4.73 -3.16 -11.85
CA LEU A 659 -5.66 -3.92 -12.67
C LEU A 659 -6.28 -2.93 -13.65
N ARG A 660 -5.83 -2.96 -14.90
CA ARG A 660 -6.53 -2.28 -15.99
C ARG A 660 -7.30 -3.29 -16.79
N LEU A 661 -8.53 -2.91 -17.15
CA LEU A 661 -9.38 -3.75 -17.99
C LEU A 661 -9.31 -3.23 -19.41
N ALA A 662 -8.73 -4.03 -20.32
CA ALA A 662 -8.73 -3.75 -21.75
C ALA A 662 -10.07 -4.18 -22.35
N LEU A 663 -11.10 -3.35 -22.19
CA LEU A 663 -12.47 -3.61 -22.67
C LEU A 663 -12.88 -2.61 -23.74
N THR A 664 -13.49 -3.11 -24.82
CA THR A 664 -14.20 -2.26 -25.79
C THR A 664 -15.45 -1.63 -25.18
N ALA A 665 -15.96 -0.56 -25.79
CA ALA A 665 -17.17 0.10 -25.32
C ALA A 665 -18.43 -0.79 -25.41
N SER A 666 -18.45 -1.77 -26.32
CA SER A 666 -19.50 -2.79 -26.41
C SER A 666 -19.40 -3.82 -25.29
N GLU A 667 -18.20 -4.36 -25.02
CA GLU A 667 -17.97 -5.31 -23.93
C GLU A 667 -18.26 -4.67 -22.57
N ARG A 668 -17.81 -3.43 -22.33
CA ARG A 668 -18.14 -2.69 -21.11
C ARG A 668 -19.64 -2.54 -20.91
N ARG A 669 -20.39 -2.20 -21.98
CA ARG A 669 -21.87 -2.10 -21.93
C ARG A 669 -22.53 -3.46 -21.71
N ALA A 670 -22.02 -4.53 -22.31
CA ALA A 670 -22.54 -5.88 -22.13
C ALA A 670 -22.35 -6.36 -20.69
N ILE A 671 -21.15 -6.18 -20.12
CA ILE A 671 -20.83 -6.53 -18.73
C ILE A 671 -21.69 -5.71 -17.76
N ALA A 672 -21.83 -4.40 -17.99
CA ALA A 672 -22.70 -3.55 -17.18
C ALA A 672 -24.18 -3.97 -17.27
N GLY A 673 -24.69 -4.26 -18.48
CA GLY A 673 -26.06 -4.73 -18.67
C GLY A 673 -26.32 -6.08 -17.99
N LEU A 674 -25.36 -7.01 -18.07
CA LEU A 674 -25.43 -8.29 -17.37
C LEU A 674 -25.46 -8.10 -15.85
N ALA A 675 -24.63 -7.20 -15.31
CA ALA A 675 -24.58 -6.92 -13.88
C ALA A 675 -25.82 -6.19 -13.35
N VAL A 676 -26.32 -5.19 -14.08
CA VAL A 676 -27.42 -4.30 -13.66
C VAL A 676 -28.79 -4.92 -13.93
N VAL A 677 -28.95 -5.73 -14.98
CA VAL A 677 -30.26 -6.28 -15.40
C VAL A 677 -30.24 -7.81 -15.41
N GLY A 678 -29.22 -8.41 -16.01
CA GLY A 678 -29.14 -9.86 -16.17
C GLY A 678 -29.15 -10.63 -14.85
N LEU A 679 -28.25 -10.30 -13.92
CA LEU A 679 -28.15 -10.97 -12.62
C LEU A 679 -29.41 -10.80 -11.75
N PRO A 680 -29.99 -9.59 -11.58
CA PRO A 680 -31.26 -9.44 -10.88
C PRO A 680 -32.39 -10.29 -11.47
N LEU A 681 -32.57 -10.27 -12.79
CA LEU A 681 -33.62 -11.05 -13.46
C LEU A 681 -33.40 -12.55 -13.31
N ALA A 682 -32.16 -13.02 -13.49
CA ALA A 682 -31.80 -14.42 -13.31
C ALA A 682 -32.10 -14.91 -11.89
N LEU A 683 -31.75 -14.12 -10.87
CA LEU A 683 -32.03 -14.49 -9.48
C LEU A 683 -33.54 -14.48 -9.18
N VAL A 684 -34.28 -13.47 -9.65
CA VAL A 684 -35.74 -13.43 -9.48
C VAL A 684 -36.40 -14.64 -10.15
N ALA A 685 -35.98 -14.99 -11.36
CA ALA A 685 -36.46 -16.18 -12.07
C ALA A 685 -36.15 -17.47 -11.30
N LEU A 686 -34.93 -17.58 -10.74
CA LEU A 686 -34.54 -18.71 -9.90
C LEU A 686 -35.39 -18.81 -8.63
N LEU A 687 -35.58 -17.70 -7.92
CA LEU A 687 -36.41 -17.65 -6.70
C LEU A 687 -37.88 -17.96 -7.01
N ALA A 688 -38.39 -17.48 -8.14
CA ALA A 688 -39.74 -17.81 -8.61
C ALA A 688 -39.89 -19.30 -8.95
N ALA A 689 -38.89 -19.90 -9.60
CA ALA A 689 -38.88 -21.34 -9.89
C ALA A 689 -38.82 -22.18 -8.60
N LEU A 690 -38.01 -21.78 -7.62
CA LEU A 690 -37.92 -22.44 -6.32
C LEU A 690 -39.23 -22.33 -5.52
N ALA A 691 -39.93 -21.20 -5.62
CA ALA A 691 -41.20 -21.00 -4.93
C ALA A 691 -42.35 -21.84 -5.52
N ARG A 692 -42.26 -22.23 -6.79
CA ARG A 692 -43.25 -23.11 -7.46
C ARG A 692 -43.09 -24.59 -7.10
N ARG A 693 -42.00 -25.02 -6.46
CA ARG A 693 -41.84 -26.44 -6.07
C ARG A 693 -42.81 -26.81 -4.94
N PRO A 694 -43.62 -27.88 -5.10
CA PRO A 694 -44.56 -28.32 -4.07
C PRO A 694 -43.84 -28.75 -2.78
N ARG A 695 -44.55 -28.66 -1.65
CA ARG A 695 -44.02 -29.05 -0.33
C ARG A 695 -43.58 -30.53 -0.38
N PRO A 696 -42.36 -30.88 0.07
CA PRO A 696 -42.10 -32.24 0.51
C PRO A 696 -42.84 -32.53 1.82
#